data_AF-A0A164S5M8-F1
#
_entry.id   AF-A0A164S5M8-F1
#
_cell.length_a   1.000
_cell.length_b   1.000
_cell.length_c   1.000
_cell.angle_alpha   90.00
_cell.angle_beta   90.00
_cell.angle_gamma   90.00
#
_symmetry.space_group_name_H-M   'P 1'
#
loop_
_entity.id
_entity.type
_entity.pdbx_description
1 polymer ?
#
loop_
_entity_poly.entity_id
_entity_poly.type
_entity_poly.pdbx_seq_one_letter_code
_entity_poly.pdbx_strand_id
1 'polypeptide(L)'
;MDFDSDEEFTAFHQRLRSELIEAVRLATVLAPSVTFSYAHQWLLSQLDNANSILAEWEALALFLDAVACKAKEAPAGPQLLERCLTYQSSDPSILSELLSCISALFVYVQHDPQRLLQPVLNRIFSSVLFSGPGQSKENRTKIVRNVRRHACSLLVKISMQHPGLLVQQFEYLKSNIDRLSKTQDDSQLSRMEVLTLQEALFVISNQFTDFQMKCDLIGEIIRPAAQQWTAISPAFNSAKEFLSFIGLDRPPPEPSVEDVHGRNRSELLASTSVFLAVLKRCRTSIDPLKGHPAAQHLAPLLFDTFRLARVLHQLWEPEAQTLLSPGYAKAHDLLESEIVNILAQGGMSQSGMPACISQLNGNVQKQQSPLERVQNFLAQIHNNVFVMLGSFGETLGEQFYATPGLAVAVAGTTCGHGMEYIPDCRLRTVVKVFCRPFIISCPAHLHQSVILPFLAHFLPAMLQRLASRWQQTMQQQRDENQANLQEILCDVIVRLATRDYIELLKIVILTMTTQFQGEENDEMMDAEGSSSASQVVASVSELGKTVLSEPSLCGYLLQFLLSALWWPDSGNSLKAANILESIVKYWAGLLPRNSAHFPSSEVACLCLSHLLNGIQLLGQHDANLSALIHLGVLMYDTFLPIYPAAMSELMMRNAGCSREDADQYQDKASSLAAGGGQKINQKMERSKRELFRKMTTQIVGQHLADLFRKPVQLASLPKMGSLKPRPKPDAIDLADAGLADLFIQE
;
A
#
# COMPACT_ATOMS: atom_id res chain seq x y z
N MET A 1 -24.24 -23.93 -3.13
CA MET A 1 -24.69 -23.93 -4.54
C MET A 1 -24.06 -22.78 -5.32
N ASP A 2 -23.87 -21.60 -4.70
CA ASP A 2 -23.25 -20.45 -5.37
C ASP A 2 -21.71 -20.36 -5.24
N PHE A 3 -21.09 -21.27 -4.47
CA PHE A 3 -19.65 -21.31 -4.23
C PHE A 3 -19.14 -22.74 -4.40
N ASP A 4 -17.94 -22.88 -4.97
CA ASP A 4 -17.30 -24.16 -5.24
C ASP A 4 -16.49 -24.68 -4.04
N SER A 5 -16.21 -23.83 -3.06
CA SER A 5 -15.46 -24.16 -1.83
C SER A 5 -15.79 -23.24 -0.64
N ASP A 6 -15.48 -23.69 0.58
CA ASP A 6 -15.61 -22.91 1.80
C ASP A 6 -14.65 -21.70 1.83
N GLU A 7 -13.47 -21.83 1.21
CA GLU A 7 -12.50 -20.75 1.05
C GLU A 7 -13.05 -19.62 0.18
N GLU A 8 -13.70 -19.97 -0.94
CA GLU A 8 -14.35 -19.00 -1.83
C GLU A 8 -15.50 -18.27 -1.13
N PHE A 9 -16.34 -19.03 -0.42
CA PHE A 9 -17.38 -18.44 0.42
C PHE A 9 -16.79 -17.50 1.48
N THR A 10 -15.71 -17.90 2.16
CA THR A 10 -15.06 -17.10 3.20
C THR A 10 -14.51 -15.78 2.64
N ALA A 11 -13.85 -15.81 1.48
CA ALA A 11 -13.33 -14.62 0.83
C ALA A 11 -14.45 -13.66 0.40
N PHE A 12 -15.52 -14.19 -0.21
CA PHE A 12 -16.71 -13.41 -0.56
C PHE A 12 -17.38 -12.80 0.69
N HIS A 13 -17.60 -13.61 1.73
CA HIS A 13 -18.24 -13.20 2.97
C HIS A 13 -17.47 -12.08 3.68
N GLN A 14 -16.13 -12.14 3.72
CA GLN A 14 -15.29 -11.06 4.29
C GLN A 14 -15.44 -9.73 3.53
N ARG A 15 -15.51 -9.78 2.19
CA ARG A 15 -15.74 -8.59 1.37
C ARG A 15 -17.13 -8.01 1.61
N LEU A 16 -18.16 -8.84 1.52
CA LEU A 16 -19.55 -8.43 1.75
C LEU A 16 -19.72 -7.81 3.15
N ARG A 17 -19.15 -8.45 4.18
CA ARG A 17 -19.15 -7.93 5.56
C ARG A 17 -18.54 -6.53 5.62
N SER A 18 -17.45 -6.28 4.91
CA SER A 18 -16.81 -4.95 4.86
C SER A 18 -17.70 -3.88 4.19
N GLU A 19 -18.36 -4.23 3.09
CA GLU A 19 -19.29 -3.35 2.38
C GLU A 19 -20.55 -3.04 3.23
N LEU A 20 -21.10 -4.05 3.91
CA LEU A 20 -22.24 -3.88 4.82
C LEU A 20 -21.92 -2.98 6.01
N ILE A 21 -20.72 -3.12 6.60
CA ILE A 21 -20.28 -2.27 7.71
C ILE A 21 -20.19 -0.80 7.27
N GLU A 22 -19.76 -0.52 6.05
CA GLU A 22 -19.77 0.85 5.54
C GLU A 22 -21.19 1.38 5.34
N ALA A 23 -22.11 0.55 4.82
CA ALA A 23 -23.52 0.89 4.73
C ALA A 23 -24.13 1.22 6.11
N VAL A 24 -23.76 0.46 7.16
CA VAL A 24 -24.18 0.74 8.55
C VAL A 24 -23.66 2.11 9.01
N ARG A 25 -22.40 2.46 8.75
CA ARG A 25 -21.86 3.78 9.10
C ARG A 25 -22.66 4.91 8.44
N LEU A 26 -23.01 4.76 7.16
CA LEU A 26 -23.82 5.73 6.42
C LEU A 26 -25.24 5.82 6.99
N ALA A 27 -25.85 4.68 7.31
CA ALA A 27 -27.17 4.64 7.96
C ALA A 27 -27.16 5.31 9.35
N THR A 28 -26.10 5.12 10.14
CA THR A 28 -25.97 5.77 11.45
C THR A 28 -25.82 7.29 11.34
N VAL A 29 -25.22 7.81 10.27
CA VAL A 29 -25.19 9.27 10.04
C VAL A 29 -26.61 9.82 9.84
N LEU A 30 -27.48 9.07 9.17
CA LEU A 30 -28.87 9.48 8.92
C LEU A 30 -29.78 9.29 10.14
N ALA A 31 -29.62 8.19 10.88
CA ALA A 31 -30.46 7.82 12.01
C ALA A 31 -29.63 7.31 13.21
N PRO A 32 -28.89 8.20 13.90
CA PRO A 32 -27.95 7.81 14.96
C PRO A 32 -28.65 7.21 16.17
N SER A 33 -29.82 7.74 16.56
CA SER A 33 -30.58 7.26 17.71
C SER A 33 -31.15 5.85 17.49
N VAL A 34 -31.67 5.58 16.30
CA VAL A 34 -32.26 4.29 15.93
C VAL A 34 -31.19 3.20 15.88
N THR A 35 -30.12 3.45 15.13
CA THR A 35 -29.02 2.48 14.99
C THR A 35 -28.30 2.22 16.32
N PHE A 36 -28.12 3.26 17.15
CA PHE A 36 -27.58 3.09 18.50
C PHE A 36 -28.52 2.30 19.42
N SER A 37 -29.84 2.55 19.37
CA SER A 37 -30.82 1.79 20.15
C SER A 37 -30.75 0.29 19.84
N TYR A 38 -30.62 -0.07 18.56
CA TYR A 38 -30.44 -1.46 18.14
C TYR A 38 -29.12 -2.06 18.65
N ALA A 39 -28.00 -1.35 18.46
CA ALA A 39 -26.70 -1.79 18.97
C ALA A 39 -26.70 -2.00 20.50
N HIS A 40 -27.36 -1.09 21.21
CA HIS A 40 -27.52 -1.12 22.66
C HIS A 40 -28.32 -2.36 23.11
N GLN A 41 -29.49 -2.61 22.50
CA GLN A 41 -30.30 -3.78 22.83
C GLN A 41 -29.57 -5.09 22.51
N TRP A 42 -28.90 -5.17 21.35
CA TRP A 42 -28.16 -6.36 20.96
C TRP A 42 -27.00 -6.66 21.91
N LEU A 43 -26.22 -5.64 22.29
CA LEU A 43 -25.12 -5.82 23.25
C LEU A 43 -25.62 -6.22 24.64
N LEU A 44 -26.69 -5.62 25.16
CA LEU A 44 -27.26 -6.05 26.43
C LEU A 44 -27.74 -7.51 26.38
N SER A 45 -28.43 -7.90 25.31
CA SER A 45 -28.87 -9.29 25.13
C SER A 45 -27.70 -10.27 25.13
N GLN A 46 -26.55 -9.91 24.53
CA GLN A 46 -25.36 -10.76 24.53
C GLN A 46 -24.65 -10.81 25.89
N LEU A 47 -24.61 -9.70 26.62
CA LEU A 47 -24.02 -9.64 27.97
C LEU A 47 -24.83 -10.45 28.99
N ASP A 48 -26.15 -10.52 28.82
CA ASP A 48 -27.04 -11.26 29.71
C ASP A 48 -27.23 -12.74 29.30
N ASN A 49 -26.73 -13.15 28.13
CA ASN A 49 -26.85 -14.52 27.62
C ASN A 49 -25.66 -15.40 28.05
N ALA A 50 -25.94 -16.45 28.82
CA ALA A 50 -24.95 -17.43 29.27
C ALA A 50 -24.47 -18.40 28.17
N ASN A 51 -25.23 -18.56 27.08
CA ASN A 51 -24.95 -19.49 25.97
C ASN A 51 -24.59 -18.74 24.68
N SER A 52 -23.83 -17.65 24.80
CA SER A 52 -23.50 -16.82 23.64
C SER A 52 -22.53 -17.50 22.67
N ILE A 53 -22.76 -17.30 21.36
CA ILE A 53 -21.97 -17.87 20.27
C ILE A 53 -20.92 -16.83 19.82
N LEU A 54 -19.67 -17.26 19.64
CA LEU A 54 -18.57 -16.38 19.23
C LEU A 54 -18.88 -15.57 17.96
N ALA A 55 -19.52 -16.18 16.96
CA ALA A 55 -19.85 -15.51 15.70
C ALA A 55 -20.80 -14.31 15.91
N GLU A 56 -21.70 -14.37 16.90
CA GLU A 56 -22.58 -13.26 17.25
C GLU A 56 -21.81 -12.12 17.92
N TRP A 57 -20.86 -12.43 18.81
CA TRP A 57 -19.95 -11.44 19.39
C TRP A 57 -19.12 -10.73 18.34
N GLU A 58 -18.55 -11.47 17.39
CA GLU A 58 -17.76 -10.89 16.29
C GLU A 58 -18.61 -9.96 15.42
N ALA A 59 -19.83 -10.36 15.07
CA ALA A 59 -20.75 -9.55 14.29
C ALA A 59 -21.15 -8.28 15.05
N LEU A 60 -21.53 -8.43 16.32
CA LEU A 60 -21.89 -7.34 17.21
C LEU A 60 -20.74 -6.34 17.39
N ALA A 61 -19.51 -6.80 17.62
CA ALA A 61 -18.35 -5.93 17.83
C ALA A 61 -18.11 -5.02 16.62
N LEU A 62 -18.20 -5.55 15.39
CA LEU A 62 -18.06 -4.73 14.18
C LEU A 62 -19.24 -3.78 13.98
N PHE A 63 -20.47 -4.24 14.20
CA PHE A 63 -21.66 -3.41 14.10
C PHE A 63 -21.58 -2.24 15.10
N LEU A 64 -21.19 -2.52 16.34
CA LEU A 64 -21.04 -1.53 17.40
C LEU A 64 -19.94 -0.51 17.10
N ASP A 65 -18.79 -0.93 16.57
CA ASP A 65 -17.73 0.00 16.14
C ASP A 65 -18.22 0.94 15.02
N ALA A 66 -18.96 0.40 14.04
CA ALA A 66 -19.55 1.17 12.96
C ALA A 66 -20.55 2.22 13.47
N VAL A 67 -21.41 1.84 14.42
CA VAL A 67 -22.42 2.75 15.01
C VAL A 67 -21.77 3.77 15.95
N ALA A 68 -20.98 3.33 16.93
CA ALA A 68 -20.41 4.20 17.96
C ALA A 68 -19.46 5.26 17.37
N CYS A 69 -18.75 4.95 16.26
CA CYS A 69 -17.87 5.93 15.63
C CYS A 69 -18.61 7.14 15.05
N LYS A 70 -19.93 7.02 14.77
CA LYS A 70 -20.79 8.09 14.27
C LYS A 70 -21.75 8.63 15.34
N ALA A 71 -22.30 7.78 16.21
CA ALA A 71 -23.27 8.15 17.25
C ALA A 71 -22.62 8.59 18.58
N LYS A 72 -21.66 9.52 18.55
CA LYS A 72 -20.82 9.89 19.71
C LYS A 72 -21.57 10.58 20.86
N GLU A 73 -22.76 11.10 20.59
CA GLU A 73 -23.59 11.84 21.56
C GLU A 73 -24.67 10.97 22.22
N ALA A 74 -24.68 9.65 21.96
CA ALA A 74 -25.66 8.75 22.54
C ALA A 74 -25.59 8.72 24.08
N PRO A 75 -26.66 9.11 24.80
CA PRO A 75 -26.62 9.31 26.26
C PRO A 75 -26.48 8.01 27.06
N ALA A 76 -26.92 6.87 26.49
CA ALA A 76 -26.77 5.56 27.12
C ALA A 76 -25.40 4.89 26.86
N GLY A 77 -24.52 5.51 26.04
CA GLY A 77 -23.18 5.02 25.76
C GLY A 77 -22.32 4.75 27.00
N PRO A 78 -22.22 5.69 27.96
CA PRO A 78 -21.53 5.49 29.23
C PRO A 78 -22.01 4.25 30.01
N GLN A 79 -23.33 4.07 30.16
CA GLN A 79 -23.91 2.95 30.91
C GLN A 79 -23.62 1.61 30.24
N LEU A 80 -23.68 1.58 28.91
CA LEU A 80 -23.38 0.39 28.11
C LEU A 80 -21.90 -0.01 28.26
N LEU A 81 -20.98 0.95 28.28
CA LEU A 81 -19.57 0.70 28.53
C LEU A 81 -19.34 0.09 29.92
N GLU A 82 -20.01 0.59 30.96
CA GLU A 82 -19.92 0.02 32.30
C GLU A 82 -20.36 -1.44 32.35
N ARG A 83 -21.45 -1.78 31.66
CA ARG A 83 -21.91 -3.18 31.54
C ARG A 83 -20.82 -4.07 30.95
N CYS A 84 -20.15 -3.64 29.87
CA CYS A 84 -19.01 -4.36 29.30
C CYS A 84 -17.85 -4.53 30.29
N LEU A 85 -17.53 -3.49 31.07
CA LEU A 85 -16.41 -3.53 32.03
C LEU A 85 -16.67 -4.51 33.19
N THR A 86 -17.93 -4.64 33.61
CA THR A 86 -18.34 -5.57 34.68
C THR A 86 -18.46 -7.03 34.22
N TYR A 87 -18.63 -7.27 32.93
CA TYR A 87 -18.81 -8.62 32.38
C TYR A 87 -17.53 -9.46 32.52
N GLN A 88 -17.69 -10.71 32.97
CA GLN A 88 -16.59 -11.66 33.15
C GLN A 88 -16.81 -12.86 32.24
N SER A 89 -15.77 -13.24 31.49
CA SER A 89 -15.74 -14.46 30.69
C SER A 89 -14.39 -15.14 30.87
N SER A 90 -14.42 -16.46 31.01
CA SER A 90 -13.24 -17.31 30.99
C SER A 90 -12.83 -17.72 29.57
N ASP A 91 -13.69 -17.47 28.57
CA ASP A 91 -13.37 -17.75 27.17
C ASP A 91 -12.50 -16.61 26.60
N PRO A 92 -11.25 -16.89 26.20
CA PRO A 92 -10.37 -15.88 25.63
C PRO A 92 -10.90 -15.30 24.31
N SER A 93 -11.62 -16.06 23.48
CA SER A 93 -12.15 -15.55 22.21
C SER A 93 -13.24 -14.51 22.46
N ILE A 94 -14.17 -14.79 23.37
CA ILE A 94 -15.21 -13.82 23.80
C ILE A 94 -14.57 -12.60 24.47
N LEU A 95 -13.53 -12.81 25.30
CA LEU A 95 -12.80 -11.71 25.91
C LEU A 95 -12.15 -10.79 24.86
N SER A 96 -11.65 -11.35 23.75
CA SER A 96 -11.16 -10.55 22.62
C SER A 96 -12.26 -9.68 22.02
N GLU A 97 -13.45 -10.24 21.76
CA GLU A 97 -14.56 -9.46 21.19
C GLU A 97 -15.12 -8.42 22.16
N LEU A 98 -15.12 -8.73 23.46
CA LEU A 98 -15.45 -7.74 24.49
C LEU A 98 -14.47 -6.55 24.47
N LEU A 99 -13.17 -6.79 24.26
CA LEU A 99 -12.19 -5.71 24.09
C LEU A 99 -12.48 -4.87 22.83
N SER A 100 -12.95 -5.48 21.74
CA SER A 100 -13.45 -4.77 20.55
C SER A 100 -14.64 -3.87 20.90
N CYS A 101 -15.61 -4.38 21.67
CA CYS A 101 -16.76 -3.59 22.13
C CYS A 101 -16.34 -2.43 23.05
N ILE A 102 -15.43 -2.67 23.99
CA ILE A 102 -14.85 -1.61 24.84
C ILE A 102 -14.13 -0.57 23.98
N SER A 103 -13.40 -1.00 22.94
CA SER A 103 -12.75 -0.09 22.00
C SER A 103 -13.75 0.81 21.28
N ALA A 104 -14.86 0.25 20.80
CA ALA A 104 -15.89 0.98 20.08
C ALA A 104 -16.56 2.03 20.99
N LEU A 105 -16.88 1.64 22.23
CA LEU A 105 -17.56 2.48 23.21
C LEU A 105 -16.63 3.50 23.89
N PHE A 106 -15.31 3.42 23.70
CA PHE A 106 -14.35 4.35 24.31
C PHE A 106 -14.65 5.83 23.98
N VAL A 107 -15.28 6.09 22.82
CA VAL A 107 -15.69 7.44 22.41
C VAL A 107 -16.57 8.14 23.45
N TYR A 108 -17.28 7.40 24.31
CA TYR A 108 -18.15 7.96 25.35
C TYR A 108 -17.41 8.30 26.66
N VAL A 109 -16.16 7.85 26.84
CA VAL A 109 -15.35 8.16 28.03
C VAL A 109 -15.14 9.67 28.19
N GLN A 110 -15.14 10.43 27.09
CA GLN A 110 -15.01 11.90 27.12
C GLN A 110 -16.14 12.61 27.88
N HIS A 111 -17.32 11.98 28.01
CA HIS A 111 -18.48 12.55 28.71
C HIS A 111 -18.36 12.44 30.24
N ASP A 112 -17.70 11.41 30.73
CA ASP A 112 -17.40 11.23 32.16
C ASP A 112 -16.04 10.53 32.38
N PRO A 113 -14.92 11.25 32.16
CA PRO A 113 -13.59 10.66 32.24
C PRO A 113 -13.24 10.18 33.65
N GLN A 114 -13.71 10.89 34.69
CA GLN A 114 -13.39 10.58 36.08
C GLN A 114 -13.95 9.22 36.50
N ARG A 115 -15.16 8.90 36.03
CA ARG A 115 -15.82 7.63 36.33
C ARG A 115 -15.31 6.49 35.46
N LEU A 116 -15.12 6.71 34.15
CA LEU A 116 -14.97 5.62 33.18
C LEU A 116 -13.53 5.30 32.81
N LEU A 117 -12.61 6.27 32.82
CA LEU A 117 -11.27 6.08 32.27
C LEU A 117 -10.48 5.03 33.06
N GLN A 118 -10.46 5.15 34.38
CA GLN A 118 -9.69 4.23 35.24
C GLN A 118 -10.19 2.78 35.15
N PRO A 119 -11.51 2.49 35.22
CA PRO A 119 -12.04 1.15 34.96
C PRO A 119 -11.66 0.57 33.60
N VAL A 120 -11.67 1.37 32.53
CA VAL A 120 -11.24 0.93 31.20
C VAL A 120 -9.77 0.53 31.21
N LEU A 121 -8.88 1.37 31.75
CA LEU A 121 -7.45 1.06 31.81
C LEU A 121 -7.18 -0.20 32.65
N ASN A 122 -7.87 -0.34 33.78
CA ASN A 122 -7.78 -1.55 34.61
C ASN A 122 -8.20 -2.80 33.84
N ARG A 123 -9.28 -2.72 33.05
CA ARG A 123 -9.74 -3.84 32.21
C ARG A 123 -8.75 -4.18 31.10
N ILE A 124 -8.09 -3.18 30.51
CA ILE A 124 -7.04 -3.41 29.52
C ILE A 124 -5.85 -4.13 30.17
N PHE A 125 -5.34 -3.63 31.30
CA PHE A 125 -4.19 -4.25 31.98
C PHE A 125 -4.51 -5.65 32.52
N SER A 126 -5.72 -5.91 32.99
CA SER A 126 -6.11 -7.27 33.39
C SER A 126 -6.12 -8.24 32.21
N SER A 127 -6.59 -7.80 31.04
CA SER A 127 -6.53 -8.59 29.81
C SER A 127 -5.11 -8.77 29.27
N VAL A 128 -4.21 -7.79 29.45
CA VAL A 128 -2.77 -7.95 29.18
C VAL A 128 -2.16 -9.04 30.05
N LEU A 129 -2.67 -9.23 31.27
CA LEU A 129 -2.21 -10.26 32.21
C LEU A 129 -3.00 -11.56 32.13
N PHE A 130 -3.96 -11.67 31.21
CA PHE A 130 -4.80 -12.85 31.09
C PHE A 130 -3.96 -14.12 30.81
N SER A 131 -4.27 -15.18 31.55
CA SER A 131 -3.66 -16.51 31.45
C SER A 131 -4.69 -17.58 31.81
N GLY A 132 -4.69 -18.69 31.06
CA GLY A 132 -5.54 -19.84 31.38
C GLY A 132 -4.99 -20.66 32.56
N PRO A 133 -5.79 -21.55 33.15
CA PRO A 133 -5.34 -22.43 34.24
C PRO A 133 -4.09 -23.23 33.84
N GLY A 134 -3.02 -23.15 34.63
CA GLY A 134 -1.76 -23.86 34.39
C GLY A 134 -0.89 -23.32 33.24
N GLN A 135 -1.26 -22.20 32.61
CA GLN A 135 -0.47 -21.61 31.53
C GLN A 135 0.63 -20.67 32.05
N SER A 136 1.82 -20.80 31.47
CA SER A 136 3.00 -19.97 31.66
C SER A 136 3.28 -19.14 30.40
N LYS A 137 4.41 -18.40 30.41
CA LYS A 137 4.91 -17.70 29.22
C LYS A 137 5.26 -18.63 28.06
N GLU A 138 5.68 -19.86 28.36
CA GLU A 138 6.25 -20.79 27.39
C GLU A 138 5.20 -21.69 26.74
N ASN A 139 4.12 -22.03 27.47
CA ASN A 139 3.13 -23.01 27.03
C ASN A 139 1.73 -22.42 26.73
N ARG A 140 1.53 -21.10 26.87
CA ARG A 140 0.22 -20.47 26.64
C ARG A 140 -0.28 -20.64 25.21
N THR A 141 -1.59 -20.83 25.07
CA THR A 141 -2.22 -21.09 23.77
C THR A 141 -2.15 -19.87 22.84
N LYS A 142 -2.30 -20.10 21.53
CA LYS A 142 -2.37 -19.03 20.52
C LYS A 142 -3.51 -18.04 20.81
N ILE A 143 -4.67 -18.54 21.26
CA ILE A 143 -5.85 -17.70 21.55
C ILE A 143 -5.57 -16.77 22.73
N VAL A 144 -4.95 -17.27 23.81
CA VAL A 144 -4.52 -16.45 24.96
C VAL A 144 -3.50 -15.38 24.54
N ARG A 145 -2.51 -15.74 23.72
CA ARG A 145 -1.55 -14.75 23.16
C ARG A 145 -2.26 -13.69 22.31
N ASN A 146 -3.29 -14.07 21.55
CA ASN A 146 -4.06 -13.14 20.74
C ASN A 146 -4.80 -12.11 21.61
N VAL A 147 -5.44 -12.53 22.70
CA VAL A 147 -6.13 -11.63 23.64
C VAL A 147 -5.18 -10.61 24.25
N ARG A 148 -4.04 -11.08 24.75
CA ARG A 148 -3.05 -10.20 25.39
C ARG A 148 -2.48 -9.20 24.40
N ARG A 149 -2.19 -9.64 23.17
CA ARG A 149 -1.79 -8.76 22.07
C ARG A 149 -2.90 -7.76 21.70
N HIS A 150 -4.15 -8.21 21.66
CA HIS A 150 -5.30 -7.33 21.42
C HIS A 150 -5.39 -6.25 22.49
N ALA A 151 -5.27 -6.59 23.78
CA ALA A 151 -5.27 -5.63 24.87
C ALA A 151 -4.13 -4.59 24.75
N CYS A 152 -2.91 -5.03 24.41
CA CYS A 152 -1.79 -4.12 24.15
C CYS A 152 -2.08 -3.18 22.96
N SER A 153 -2.56 -3.72 21.85
CA SER A 153 -2.94 -2.95 20.65
C SER A 153 -4.10 -1.98 20.92
N LEU A 154 -5.04 -2.36 21.78
CA LEU A 154 -6.15 -1.50 22.20
C LEU A 154 -5.62 -0.26 22.92
N LEU A 155 -4.66 -0.42 23.84
CA LEU A 155 -4.04 0.72 24.53
C LEU A 155 -3.40 1.69 23.53
N VAL A 156 -2.70 1.17 22.50
CA VAL A 156 -2.14 2.00 21.42
C VAL A 156 -3.25 2.70 20.63
N LYS A 157 -4.32 1.99 20.25
CA LYS A 157 -5.46 2.54 19.50
C LYS A 157 -6.12 3.70 20.26
N ILE A 158 -6.46 3.53 21.54
CA ILE A 158 -7.06 4.60 22.34
C ILE A 158 -6.08 5.75 22.57
N SER A 159 -4.78 5.49 22.64
CA SER A 159 -3.74 6.52 22.72
C SER A 159 -3.67 7.37 21.46
N MET A 160 -3.87 6.76 20.28
CA MET A 160 -3.91 7.50 19.02
C MET A 160 -5.21 8.30 18.84
N GLN A 161 -6.33 7.75 19.28
CA GLN A 161 -7.65 8.35 19.07
C GLN A 161 -8.00 9.42 20.13
N HIS A 162 -7.54 9.25 21.37
CA HIS A 162 -7.87 10.12 22.50
C HIS A 162 -6.64 10.51 23.33
N PRO A 163 -5.56 11.04 22.70
CA PRO A 163 -4.30 11.31 23.39
C PRO A 163 -4.45 12.35 24.53
N GLY A 164 -5.36 13.31 24.40
CA GLY A 164 -5.61 14.34 25.42
C GLY A 164 -6.25 13.81 26.71
N LEU A 165 -7.01 12.71 26.65
CA LEU A 165 -7.52 12.06 27.87
C LEU A 165 -6.41 11.28 28.58
N LEU A 166 -5.56 10.59 27.82
CA LEU A 166 -4.53 9.71 28.39
C LEU A 166 -3.29 10.44 28.89
N VAL A 167 -2.99 11.63 28.37
CA VAL A 167 -1.85 12.43 28.87
C VAL A 167 -2.00 12.77 30.35
N GLN A 168 -3.23 12.94 30.85
CA GLN A 168 -3.52 13.18 32.27
C GLN A 168 -3.21 11.97 33.16
N GLN A 169 -3.18 10.77 32.57
CA GLN A 169 -2.88 9.50 33.25
C GLN A 169 -1.49 8.96 32.88
N PHE A 170 -0.62 9.79 32.28
CA PHE A 170 0.66 9.33 31.74
C PHE A 170 1.54 8.67 32.80
N GLU A 171 1.70 9.30 33.98
CA GLU A 171 2.53 8.74 35.06
C GLU A 171 1.98 7.40 35.59
N TYR A 172 0.65 7.27 35.70
CA TYR A 172 0.01 6.01 36.06
C TYR A 172 0.30 4.92 35.02
N LEU A 173 0.18 5.25 33.73
CA LEU A 173 0.46 4.32 32.64
C LEU A 173 1.92 3.91 32.60
N LYS A 174 2.85 4.88 32.64
CA LYS A 174 4.30 4.63 32.65
C LYS A 174 4.69 3.75 33.84
N SER A 175 4.23 4.09 35.04
CA SER A 175 4.54 3.33 36.26
C SER A 175 4.04 1.88 36.18
N ASN A 176 2.84 1.65 35.63
CA ASN A 176 2.33 0.29 35.45
C ASN A 176 3.14 -0.49 34.42
N ILE A 177 3.47 0.11 33.28
CA ILE A 177 4.27 -0.54 32.23
C ILE A 177 5.69 -0.84 32.73
N ASP A 178 6.31 0.09 33.46
CA ASP A 178 7.62 -0.09 34.09
C ASP A 178 7.59 -1.22 35.11
N ARG A 179 6.56 -1.29 35.95
CA ARG A 179 6.37 -2.41 36.90
C ARG A 179 6.22 -3.75 36.17
N LEU A 180 5.41 -3.79 35.11
CA LEU A 180 5.19 -5.00 34.32
C LEU A 180 6.44 -5.47 33.56
N SER A 181 7.32 -4.53 33.17
CA SER A 181 8.56 -4.83 32.45
C SER A 181 9.73 -5.22 33.36
N LYS A 182 9.85 -4.61 34.56
CA LYS A 182 10.99 -4.79 35.49
C LYS A 182 10.88 -6.00 36.43
N THR A 183 9.72 -6.63 36.55
CA THR A 183 9.53 -7.81 37.40
C THR A 183 10.19 -9.03 36.73
N GLN A 184 11.53 -9.10 36.72
CA GLN A 184 12.32 -9.99 35.86
C GLN A 184 12.17 -11.49 36.14
N ASP A 185 11.80 -11.90 37.37
CA ASP A 185 11.65 -13.32 37.72
C ASP A 185 10.21 -13.86 37.55
N ASP A 186 9.20 -12.98 37.41
CA ASP A 186 7.76 -13.32 37.27
C ASP A 186 7.09 -12.63 36.06
N SER A 187 7.86 -12.02 35.16
CA SER A 187 7.36 -11.31 33.99
C SER A 187 6.69 -12.27 32.99
N GLN A 188 5.38 -12.41 33.12
CA GLN A 188 4.54 -13.13 32.17
C GLN A 188 4.48 -12.44 30.79
N LEU A 189 5.01 -11.23 30.62
CA LEU A 189 4.94 -10.50 29.36
C LEU A 189 6.05 -10.92 28.39
N SER A 190 5.72 -10.96 27.10
CA SER A 190 6.71 -11.06 26.02
C SER A 190 7.36 -9.70 25.75
N ARG A 191 8.55 -9.69 25.14
CA ARG A 191 9.23 -8.45 24.72
C ARG A 191 8.36 -7.59 23.79
N MET A 192 7.62 -8.25 22.89
CA MET A 192 6.70 -7.55 21.98
C MET A 192 5.50 -6.94 22.71
N GLU A 193 4.94 -7.61 23.73
CA GLU A 193 3.87 -7.04 24.55
C GLU A 193 4.36 -5.78 25.28
N VAL A 194 5.55 -5.82 25.89
CA VAL A 194 6.16 -4.65 26.53
C VAL A 194 6.37 -3.52 25.53
N LEU A 195 6.93 -3.82 24.35
CA LEU A 195 7.16 -2.83 23.31
C LEU A 195 5.85 -2.20 22.81
N THR A 196 4.79 -2.99 22.59
CA THR A 196 3.49 -2.44 22.18
C THR A 196 2.88 -1.54 23.25
N LEU A 197 3.08 -1.83 24.54
CA LEU A 197 2.67 -0.91 25.62
C LEU A 197 3.53 0.37 25.63
N GLN A 198 4.84 0.26 25.39
CA GLN A 198 5.73 1.42 25.24
C GLN A 198 5.39 2.28 24.01
N GLU A 199 4.90 1.69 22.91
CA GLU A 199 4.36 2.43 21.76
C GLU A 199 3.22 3.36 22.18
N ALA A 200 2.36 2.94 23.11
CA ALA A 200 1.29 3.80 23.63
C ALA A 200 1.89 5.01 24.38
N LEU A 201 2.94 4.81 25.17
CA LEU A 201 3.65 5.91 25.84
C LEU A 201 4.26 6.90 24.83
N PHE A 202 4.87 6.41 23.75
CA PHE A 202 5.37 7.29 22.67
C PHE A 202 4.25 8.11 22.05
N VAL A 203 3.11 7.49 21.74
CA VAL A 203 1.95 8.19 21.16
C VAL A 203 1.42 9.28 22.10
N ILE A 204 1.25 8.96 23.39
CA ILE A 204 0.76 9.93 24.39
C ILE A 204 1.78 11.06 24.59
N SER A 205 3.08 10.73 24.64
CA SER A 205 4.15 11.71 24.83
C SER A 205 4.19 12.79 23.76
N ASN A 206 3.63 12.53 22.57
CA ASN A 206 3.51 13.55 21.52
C ASN A 206 2.70 14.78 21.99
N GLN A 207 1.83 14.65 23.00
CA GLN A 207 1.08 15.74 23.61
C GLN A 207 1.88 16.60 24.58
N PHE A 208 3.08 16.18 25.01
CA PHE A 208 3.86 17.01 25.93
C PHE A 208 4.25 18.34 25.28
N THR A 209 4.27 19.39 26.08
CA THR A 209 4.80 20.70 25.67
C THR A 209 6.32 20.77 25.82
N ASP A 210 6.88 20.01 26.76
CA ASP A 210 8.31 19.93 27.02
C ASP A 210 9.02 18.98 26.04
N PHE A 211 9.95 19.53 25.27
CA PHE A 211 10.79 18.77 24.33
C PHE A 211 11.75 17.82 25.04
N GLN A 212 12.35 18.26 26.15
CA GLN A 212 13.33 17.48 26.89
C GLN A 212 12.68 16.25 27.52
N MET A 213 11.49 16.42 28.09
CA MET A 213 10.72 15.30 28.64
C MET A 213 10.41 14.22 27.59
N LYS A 214 10.05 14.61 26.35
CA LYS A 214 9.88 13.65 25.24
C LYS A 214 11.21 12.97 24.90
N CYS A 215 12.27 13.75 24.80
CA CYS A 215 13.58 13.27 24.43
C CYS A 215 14.15 12.26 25.45
N ASP A 216 13.93 12.51 26.74
CA ASP A 216 14.35 11.65 27.84
C ASP A 216 13.57 10.33 27.86
N LEU A 217 12.24 10.38 27.68
CA LEU A 217 11.41 9.17 27.57
C LEU A 217 11.84 8.29 26.39
N ILE A 218 12.08 8.90 25.22
CA ILE A 218 12.57 8.17 24.04
C ILE A 218 13.94 7.56 24.36
N GLY A 219 14.84 8.34 24.97
CA GLY A 219 16.16 7.90 25.39
C GLY A 219 16.12 6.72 26.38
N GLU A 220 15.21 6.75 27.35
CA GLU A 220 15.03 5.68 28.34
C GLU A 220 14.71 4.34 27.67
N ILE A 221 13.78 4.34 26.71
CA ILE A 221 13.29 3.13 26.04
C ILE A 221 14.24 2.64 24.94
N ILE A 222 14.83 3.55 24.15
CA ILE A 222 15.66 3.17 22.99
C ILE A 222 17.07 2.72 23.40
N ARG A 223 17.60 3.21 24.52
CA ARG A 223 19.01 3.01 24.91
C ARG A 223 19.43 1.55 25.03
N PRO A 224 18.66 0.63 25.66
CA PRO A 224 19.04 -0.78 25.71
C PRO A 224 19.16 -1.42 24.32
N ALA A 225 18.22 -1.10 23.42
CA ALA A 225 18.25 -1.58 22.04
C ALA A 225 19.42 -0.97 21.25
N ALA A 226 19.73 0.31 21.46
CA ALA A 226 20.87 0.98 20.83
C ALA A 226 22.21 0.37 21.26
N GLN A 227 22.39 0.07 22.55
CA GLN A 227 23.58 -0.61 23.07
C GLN A 227 23.74 -2.01 22.46
N GLN A 228 22.65 -2.78 22.41
CA GLN A 228 22.65 -4.09 21.77
C GLN A 228 22.96 -3.99 20.27
N TRP A 229 22.42 -2.99 19.58
CA TRP A 229 22.70 -2.75 18.17
C TRP A 229 24.17 -2.45 17.91
N THR A 230 24.79 -1.58 18.70
CA THR A 230 26.23 -1.30 18.61
C THR A 230 27.07 -2.55 18.86
N ALA A 231 26.66 -3.44 19.76
CA ALA A 231 27.34 -4.72 19.97
C ALA A 231 27.21 -5.68 18.78
N ILE A 232 26.10 -5.62 18.04
CA ILE A 232 25.84 -6.47 16.86
C ILE A 232 26.47 -5.88 15.59
N SER A 233 26.64 -4.56 15.50
CA SER A 233 27.04 -3.88 14.26
C SER A 233 28.34 -4.36 13.59
N PRO A 234 29.34 -4.95 14.30
CA PRO A 234 30.46 -5.61 13.64
C PRO A 234 30.05 -6.74 12.69
N ALA A 235 28.93 -7.42 12.94
CA ALA A 235 28.42 -8.47 12.04
C ALA A 235 27.92 -7.91 10.69
N PHE A 236 27.78 -6.59 10.55
CA PHE A 236 27.26 -5.95 9.34
C PHE A 236 28.36 -5.54 8.35
N ASN A 237 29.64 -5.93 8.54
CA ASN A 237 30.68 -5.54 7.60
C ASN A 237 30.73 -6.42 6.35
N SER A 238 30.28 -7.68 6.42
CA SER A 238 30.22 -8.59 5.27
C SER A 238 29.14 -9.66 5.39
N ALA A 239 28.70 -10.21 4.25
CA ALA A 239 27.80 -11.37 4.19
C ALA A 239 28.31 -12.56 5.03
N LYS A 240 29.61 -12.85 4.98
CA LYS A 240 30.23 -13.94 5.73
C LYS A 240 30.11 -13.76 7.25
N GLU A 241 30.47 -12.58 7.75
CA GLU A 241 30.38 -12.29 9.19
C GLU A 241 28.93 -12.34 9.67
N PHE A 242 28.00 -11.82 8.86
CA PHE A 242 26.58 -11.87 9.18
C PHE A 242 26.07 -13.31 9.22
N LEU A 243 26.35 -14.13 8.21
CA LEU A 243 25.94 -15.54 8.16
C LEU A 243 26.43 -16.31 9.39
N SER A 244 27.68 -16.07 9.82
CA SER A 244 28.22 -16.68 11.03
C SER A 244 27.56 -16.18 12.31
N PHE A 245 27.23 -14.88 12.37
CA PHE A 245 26.47 -14.31 13.48
C PHE A 245 25.08 -14.93 13.61
N ILE A 246 24.34 -15.09 12.50
CA ILE A 246 23.00 -15.69 12.49
C ILE A 246 22.98 -17.23 12.44
N GLY A 247 24.14 -17.86 12.28
CA GLY A 247 24.34 -19.32 12.40
C GLY A 247 23.92 -20.13 11.18
N LEU A 248 23.91 -19.52 9.98
CA LEU A 248 23.50 -20.18 8.74
C LEU A 248 24.66 -20.92 8.04
N ASP A 249 25.89 -20.65 8.46
CA ASP A 249 27.12 -21.35 8.05
C ASP A 249 27.32 -22.70 8.76
N ARG A 250 26.37 -23.09 9.63
CA ARG A 250 26.40 -24.31 10.43
C ARG A 250 25.15 -25.14 10.21
N PRO A 251 25.21 -26.47 10.42
CA PRO A 251 24.03 -27.32 10.33
C PRO A 251 22.90 -26.84 11.26
N PRO A 252 21.63 -27.00 10.87
CA PRO A 252 20.51 -26.66 11.74
C PRO A 252 20.57 -27.39 13.09
N PRO A 253 20.39 -26.69 14.23
CA PRO A 253 20.42 -27.33 15.54
C PRO A 253 19.16 -28.18 15.76
N GLU A 254 19.36 -29.45 16.12
CA GLU A 254 18.31 -30.39 16.55
C GLU A 254 18.70 -30.98 17.91
N PRO A 255 17.91 -30.78 18.99
CA PRO A 255 16.64 -30.07 19.07
C PRO A 255 16.77 -28.53 19.08
N SER A 256 15.67 -27.82 18.81
CA SER A 256 15.62 -26.34 18.71
C SER A 256 16.07 -25.58 19.96
N VAL A 257 16.12 -26.24 21.12
CA VAL A 257 16.56 -25.68 22.40
C VAL A 257 18.06 -25.38 22.40
N GLU A 258 18.85 -26.02 21.52
CA GLU A 258 20.30 -25.84 21.38
C GLU A 258 20.68 -24.73 20.38
N ASP A 259 19.70 -23.97 19.90
CA ASP A 259 19.88 -22.91 18.90
C ASP A 259 20.50 -21.64 19.50
N VAL A 260 21.82 -21.69 19.76
CA VAL A 260 22.60 -20.58 20.33
C VAL A 260 22.47 -19.31 19.49
N HIS A 261 22.45 -19.45 18.16
CA HIS A 261 22.31 -18.34 17.21
C HIS A 261 20.86 -17.82 17.09
N GLY A 262 19.88 -18.58 17.58
CA GLY A 262 18.49 -18.13 17.71
C GLY A 262 18.36 -16.91 18.62
N ARG A 263 19.24 -16.78 19.63
CA ARG A 263 19.30 -15.58 20.48
C ARG A 263 19.75 -14.36 19.68
N ASN A 264 20.81 -14.49 18.87
CA ASN A 264 21.33 -13.41 18.02
C ASN A 264 20.26 -12.88 17.06
N ARG A 265 19.56 -13.80 16.37
CA ARG A 265 18.43 -13.47 15.49
C ARG A 265 17.31 -12.74 16.23
N SER A 266 16.96 -13.22 17.42
CA SER A 266 15.92 -12.62 18.26
C SER A 266 16.28 -11.23 18.77
N GLU A 267 17.54 -11.02 19.20
CA GLU A 267 18.02 -9.71 19.65
C GLU A 267 18.06 -8.68 18.52
N LEU A 268 18.47 -9.10 17.31
CA LEU A 268 18.45 -8.23 16.14
C LEU A 268 17.01 -7.80 15.78
N LEU A 269 16.07 -8.75 15.72
CA LEU A 269 14.66 -8.45 15.48
C LEU A 269 14.06 -7.53 16.55
N ALA A 270 14.37 -7.79 17.82
CA ALA A 270 13.89 -6.96 18.91
C ALA A 270 14.44 -5.53 18.83
N SER A 271 15.73 -5.35 18.52
CA SER A 271 16.35 -4.03 18.36
C SER A 271 15.69 -3.24 17.22
N THR A 272 15.52 -3.86 16.04
CA THR A 272 14.82 -3.21 14.92
C THR A 272 13.38 -2.86 15.24
N SER A 273 12.69 -3.68 16.04
CA SER A 273 11.30 -3.42 16.42
C SER A 273 11.18 -2.20 17.34
N VAL A 274 12.11 -2.01 18.28
CA VAL A 274 12.18 -0.79 19.11
C VAL A 274 12.44 0.45 18.25
N PHE A 275 13.39 0.39 17.31
CA PHE A 275 13.68 1.52 16.43
C PHE A 275 12.49 1.88 15.53
N LEU A 276 11.82 0.87 14.97
CA LEU A 276 10.60 1.06 14.20
C LEU A 276 9.47 1.65 15.03
N ALA A 277 9.31 1.24 16.30
CA ALA A 277 8.33 1.83 17.20
C ALA A 277 8.58 3.33 17.40
N VAL A 278 9.83 3.73 17.64
CA VAL A 278 10.21 5.14 17.77
C VAL A 278 9.94 5.91 16.47
N LEU A 279 10.41 5.39 15.32
CA LEU A 279 10.22 6.01 14.01
C LEU A 279 8.73 6.18 13.64
N LYS A 280 7.88 5.20 13.96
CA LYS A 280 6.45 5.22 13.61
C LYS A 280 5.58 6.04 14.56
N ARG A 281 5.96 6.14 15.84
CA ARG A 281 5.07 6.67 16.91
C ARG A 281 5.46 8.06 17.39
N CYS A 282 6.75 8.41 17.37
CA CYS A 282 7.20 9.73 17.77
C CYS A 282 6.95 10.74 16.63
N ARG A 283 6.53 11.96 17.00
CA ARG A 283 6.29 13.05 16.06
C ARG A 283 7.20 14.24 16.37
N THR A 284 7.45 15.04 15.33
CA THR A 284 8.22 16.29 15.43
C THR A 284 7.57 17.27 16.41
N SER A 285 8.41 18.11 17.03
CA SER A 285 7.96 19.26 17.81
C SER A 285 7.17 20.25 16.94
N ILE A 286 6.27 21.01 17.56
CA ILE A 286 5.58 22.13 16.91
C ILE A 286 6.57 23.26 16.59
N ASP A 287 7.63 23.39 17.39
CA ASP A 287 8.74 24.33 17.17
C ASP A 287 9.78 23.72 16.20
N PRO A 288 9.89 24.23 14.96
CA PRO A 288 10.80 23.69 13.95
C PRO A 288 12.28 23.82 14.35
N LEU A 289 12.63 24.81 15.19
CA LEU A 289 14.02 25.08 15.58
C LEU A 289 14.59 23.99 16.49
N LYS A 290 13.74 23.25 17.21
CA LYS A 290 14.15 22.16 18.12
C LYS A 290 14.35 20.83 17.42
N GLY A 291 13.90 20.69 16.17
CA GLY A 291 13.97 19.44 15.42
C GLY A 291 13.15 18.30 16.03
N HIS A 292 13.50 17.05 15.69
CA HIS A 292 12.78 15.87 16.16
C HIS A 292 13.38 15.34 17.48
N PRO A 293 12.58 15.04 18.53
CA PRO A 293 13.09 14.63 19.85
C PRO A 293 13.82 13.27 19.81
N ALA A 294 13.55 12.42 18.83
CA ALA A 294 14.29 11.16 18.64
C ALA A 294 15.60 11.31 17.85
N ALA A 295 15.90 12.48 17.27
CA ALA A 295 16.99 12.62 16.29
C ALA A 295 18.35 12.20 16.86
N GLN A 296 18.71 12.69 18.05
CA GLN A 296 20.00 12.37 18.68
C GLN A 296 20.16 10.88 19.00
N HIS A 297 19.05 10.16 19.22
CA HIS A 297 19.07 8.74 19.54
C HIS A 297 19.09 7.86 18.28
N LEU A 298 18.51 8.35 17.19
CA LEU A 298 18.38 7.64 15.92
C LEU A 298 19.57 7.86 14.97
N ALA A 299 20.17 9.05 14.98
CA ALA A 299 21.29 9.41 14.10
C ALA A 299 22.48 8.42 14.18
N PRO A 300 22.91 7.95 15.37
CA PRO A 300 24.01 6.98 15.47
C PRO A 300 23.71 5.63 14.81
N LEU A 301 22.43 5.27 14.62
CA LEU A 301 22.00 3.98 14.10
C LEU A 301 21.92 3.97 12.56
N LEU A 302 21.93 5.14 11.93
CA LEU A 302 21.56 5.31 10.52
C LEU A 302 22.49 4.53 9.58
N PHE A 303 23.80 4.78 9.66
CA PHE A 303 24.76 4.14 8.76
C PHE A 303 24.89 2.64 9.02
N ASP A 304 24.69 2.19 10.27
CA ASP A 304 24.65 0.77 10.60
C ASP A 304 23.43 0.09 9.97
N THR A 305 22.30 0.81 9.88
CA THR A 305 21.11 0.33 9.17
C THR A 305 21.39 0.18 7.68
N PHE A 306 22.10 1.13 7.05
CA PHE A 306 22.54 0.99 5.65
C PHE A 306 23.56 -0.15 5.46
N ARG A 307 24.48 -0.37 6.42
CA ARG A 307 25.40 -1.52 6.41
C ARG A 307 24.64 -2.84 6.42
N LEU A 308 23.69 -3.00 7.35
CA LEU A 308 22.86 -4.20 7.41
C LEU A 308 22.04 -4.39 6.13
N ALA A 309 21.44 -3.33 5.58
CA ALA A 309 20.69 -3.41 4.32
C ALA A 309 21.54 -3.94 3.15
N ARG A 310 22.79 -3.46 3.03
CA ARG A 310 23.73 -3.94 2.00
C ARG A 310 24.10 -5.41 2.23
N VAL A 311 24.40 -5.80 3.46
CA VAL A 311 24.71 -7.20 3.79
C VAL A 311 23.53 -8.12 3.45
N LEU A 312 22.30 -7.72 3.74
CA LEU A 312 21.10 -8.50 3.40
C LEU A 312 20.91 -8.67 1.89
N HIS A 313 21.33 -7.71 1.07
CA HIS A 313 21.38 -7.86 -0.39
C HIS A 313 22.53 -8.79 -0.82
N GLN A 314 23.72 -8.64 -0.23
CA GLN A 314 24.88 -9.49 -0.52
C GLN A 314 24.63 -10.96 -0.19
N LEU A 315 23.72 -11.28 0.73
CA LEU A 315 23.36 -12.67 1.00
C LEU A 315 22.88 -13.42 -0.25
N TRP A 316 22.35 -12.72 -1.25
CA TRP A 316 21.88 -13.33 -2.50
C TRP A 316 23.00 -13.59 -3.52
N GLU A 317 24.21 -13.07 -3.29
CA GLU A 317 25.36 -13.30 -4.16
C GLU A 317 25.76 -14.79 -4.15
N PRO A 318 26.21 -15.35 -5.30
CA PRO A 318 26.64 -16.74 -5.38
C PRO A 318 27.67 -17.12 -4.32
N GLU A 319 28.64 -16.23 -4.04
CA GLU A 319 29.67 -16.42 -3.03
C GLU A 319 29.06 -16.61 -1.63
N ALA A 320 28.06 -15.80 -1.27
CA ALA A 320 27.37 -15.91 0.01
C ALA A 320 26.52 -17.18 0.10
N GLN A 321 25.85 -17.55 -1.00
CA GLN A 321 25.03 -18.77 -1.06
C GLN A 321 25.88 -20.05 -0.83
N THR A 322 27.13 -20.08 -1.30
CA THR A 322 28.04 -21.23 -1.06
C THR A 322 28.47 -21.39 0.40
N LEU A 323 28.32 -20.35 1.22
CA LEU A 323 28.65 -20.41 2.65
C LEU A 323 27.54 -21.03 3.51
N LEU A 324 26.33 -21.22 2.95
CA LEU A 324 25.21 -21.82 3.66
C LEU A 324 25.49 -23.30 3.94
N SER A 325 25.10 -23.75 5.13
CA SER A 325 25.10 -25.19 5.42
C SER A 325 24.04 -25.92 4.58
N PRO A 326 24.21 -27.22 4.30
CA PRO A 326 23.25 -27.97 3.48
C PRO A 326 21.80 -27.93 4.00
N GLY A 327 21.61 -27.87 5.33
CA GLY A 327 20.28 -27.78 5.93
C GLY A 327 19.62 -26.39 5.79
N TYR A 328 20.39 -25.36 5.43
CA TYR A 328 19.91 -24.00 5.16
C TYR A 328 20.01 -23.59 3.69
N ALA A 329 20.28 -24.53 2.77
CA ALA A 329 20.38 -24.24 1.33
C ALA A 329 19.12 -23.55 0.75
N LYS A 330 17.96 -23.72 1.38
CA LYS A 330 16.67 -23.13 1.00
C LYS A 330 16.24 -21.95 1.90
N ALA A 331 17.16 -21.37 2.67
CA ALA A 331 16.83 -20.30 3.62
C ALA A 331 16.26 -19.04 2.95
N HIS A 332 16.55 -18.84 1.66
CA HIS A 332 16.11 -17.71 0.86
C HIS A 332 14.85 -17.99 0.02
N ASP A 333 14.37 -19.24 0.00
CA ASP A 333 13.14 -19.60 -0.70
C ASP A 333 11.93 -18.85 -0.11
N LEU A 334 10.96 -18.56 -0.97
CA LEU A 334 9.72 -17.91 -0.55
C LEU A 334 8.94 -18.80 0.41
N LEU A 335 8.44 -18.20 1.49
CA LEU A 335 7.48 -18.88 2.36
C LEU A 335 6.19 -19.12 1.60
N GLU A 336 5.50 -20.20 1.93
CA GLU A 336 4.23 -20.55 1.29
C GLU A 336 3.18 -19.43 1.40
N SER A 337 3.09 -18.82 2.58
CA SER A 337 2.23 -17.66 2.81
C SER A 337 2.61 -16.45 1.95
N GLU A 338 3.88 -16.28 1.59
CA GLU A 338 4.32 -15.24 0.66
C GLU A 338 3.90 -15.55 -0.78
N ILE A 339 4.00 -16.82 -1.20
CA ILE A 339 3.54 -17.26 -2.53
C ILE A 339 2.04 -16.98 -2.68
N VAL A 340 1.22 -17.40 -1.72
CA VAL A 340 -0.23 -17.14 -1.72
C VAL A 340 -0.52 -15.63 -1.79
N ASN A 341 0.16 -14.83 -0.97
CA ASN A 341 -0.02 -13.39 -0.95
C ASN A 341 0.39 -12.70 -2.28
N ILE A 342 1.46 -13.17 -2.93
CA ILE A 342 1.93 -12.63 -4.21
C ILE A 342 0.91 -12.94 -5.32
N LEU A 343 0.45 -14.19 -5.40
CA LEU A 343 -0.52 -14.61 -6.42
C LEU A 343 -1.87 -13.89 -6.23
N ALA A 344 -2.34 -13.74 -4.99
CA ALA A 344 -3.53 -12.95 -4.68
C ALA A 344 -3.40 -11.48 -5.11
N GLN A 345 -2.21 -10.86 -4.91
CA GLN A 345 -1.96 -9.50 -5.39
C GLN A 345 -1.94 -9.38 -6.92
N GLY A 346 -1.64 -10.48 -7.62
CA GLY A 346 -1.71 -10.61 -9.07
C GLY A 346 -3.12 -10.75 -9.64
N GLY A 347 -4.15 -10.79 -8.78
CA GLY A 347 -5.55 -10.94 -9.19
C GLY A 347 -6.02 -12.38 -9.33
N MET A 348 -5.20 -13.36 -8.92
CA MET A 348 -5.65 -14.76 -8.85
C MET A 348 -6.56 -14.95 -7.63
N SER A 349 -7.78 -15.45 -7.85
CA SER A 349 -8.67 -15.85 -6.76
C SER A 349 -8.15 -17.11 -6.09
N GLN A 350 -8.52 -17.36 -4.83
CA GLN A 350 -8.12 -18.59 -4.12
C GLN A 350 -8.59 -19.87 -4.84
N SER A 351 -9.76 -19.81 -5.50
CA SER A 351 -10.29 -20.90 -6.35
C SER A 351 -9.44 -21.13 -7.62
N GLY A 352 -8.76 -20.10 -8.13
CA GLY A 352 -7.84 -20.19 -9.28
C GLY A 352 -6.41 -20.60 -8.93
N MET A 353 -6.11 -20.89 -7.66
CA MET A 353 -4.77 -21.30 -7.22
C MET A 353 -4.52 -22.77 -7.59
N PRO A 354 -3.29 -23.14 -8.01
CA PRO A 354 -2.95 -24.54 -8.25
C PRO A 354 -3.26 -25.43 -7.05
N ALA A 355 -3.83 -26.61 -7.29
CA ALA A 355 -4.30 -27.54 -6.25
C ALA A 355 -3.23 -27.92 -5.21
N CYS A 356 -1.94 -27.86 -5.59
CA CYS A 356 -0.81 -28.09 -4.69
C CYS A 356 -0.66 -27.03 -3.59
N ILE A 357 -1.21 -25.81 -3.77
CA ILE A 357 -1.20 -24.74 -2.76
C ILE A 357 -2.46 -24.77 -1.89
N SER A 358 -3.61 -25.12 -2.48
CA SER A 358 -4.90 -25.16 -1.76
C SER A 358 -4.91 -26.19 -0.60
N GLN A 359 -4.22 -27.32 -0.77
CA GLN A 359 -4.16 -28.40 0.23
C GLN A 359 -3.27 -28.12 1.46
N LEU A 360 -2.54 -27.00 1.47
CA LEU A 360 -1.53 -26.71 2.49
C LEU A 360 -2.04 -25.81 3.64
N ASN A 361 -3.26 -25.26 3.52
CA ASN A 361 -3.97 -24.50 4.56
C ASN A 361 -4.49 -25.35 5.74
N GLY A 362 -4.05 -26.61 5.86
CA GLY A 362 -4.40 -27.47 6.99
C GLY A 362 -3.95 -26.84 8.31
N ASN A 363 -4.91 -26.46 9.15
CA ASN A 363 -4.77 -25.92 10.52
C ASN A 363 -4.14 -26.92 11.53
N VAL A 364 -3.14 -27.70 11.10
CA VAL A 364 -2.36 -28.55 11.99
C VAL A 364 -1.17 -27.74 12.47
N GLN A 365 -1.08 -27.55 13.80
CA GLN A 365 0.07 -26.94 14.46
C GLN A 365 1.33 -27.78 14.22
N LYS A 366 1.98 -27.60 13.08
CA LYS A 366 3.33 -28.10 12.87
C LYS A 366 4.28 -27.19 13.64
N GLN A 367 5.13 -27.78 14.48
CA GLN A 367 6.27 -27.05 15.03
C GLN A 367 7.11 -26.55 13.86
N GLN A 368 7.38 -25.25 13.83
CA GLN A 368 8.15 -24.66 12.74
C GLN A 368 9.53 -25.30 12.68
N SER A 369 9.92 -25.76 11.50
CA SER A 369 11.25 -26.32 11.30
C SER A 369 12.33 -25.25 11.55
N PRO A 370 13.57 -25.63 11.91
CA PRO A 370 14.68 -24.66 12.00
C PRO A 370 14.85 -23.83 10.73
N LEU A 371 14.62 -24.42 9.55
CA LEU A 371 14.65 -23.75 8.25
C LEU A 371 13.54 -22.69 8.14
N GLU A 372 12.28 -23.06 8.42
CA GLU A 372 11.15 -22.13 8.38
C GLU A 372 11.34 -20.94 9.34
N ARG A 373 11.93 -21.17 10.53
CA ARG A 373 12.26 -20.09 11.46
C ARG A 373 13.28 -19.12 10.88
N VAL A 374 14.30 -19.62 10.17
CA VAL A 374 15.29 -18.79 9.47
C VAL A 374 14.66 -18.03 8.30
N GLN A 375 13.82 -18.68 7.49
CA GLN A 375 13.10 -18.03 6.38
C GLN A 375 12.24 -16.86 6.88
N ASN A 376 11.45 -17.09 7.95
CA ASN A 376 10.65 -16.05 8.58
C ASN A 376 11.54 -14.91 9.12
N PHE A 377 12.66 -15.25 9.78
CA PHE A 377 13.62 -14.25 10.28
C PHE A 377 14.19 -13.40 9.14
N LEU A 378 14.68 -14.00 8.06
CA LEU A 378 15.28 -13.30 6.92
C LEU A 378 14.26 -12.38 6.21
N ALA A 379 13.04 -12.87 6.00
CA ALA A 379 11.95 -12.07 5.44
C ALA A 379 11.60 -10.88 6.35
N GLN A 380 11.48 -11.11 7.65
CA GLN A 380 11.11 -10.09 8.63
C GLN A 380 12.21 -9.05 8.82
N ILE A 381 13.49 -9.45 8.95
CA ILE A 381 14.59 -8.50 9.15
C ILE A 381 14.80 -7.64 7.90
N HIS A 382 14.72 -8.22 6.71
CA HIS A 382 14.76 -7.48 5.46
C HIS A 382 13.66 -6.42 5.41
N ASN A 383 12.41 -6.82 5.68
CA ASN A 383 11.30 -5.87 5.71
C ASN A 383 11.50 -4.77 6.77
N ASN A 384 11.90 -5.13 7.99
CA ASN A 384 12.11 -4.17 9.07
C ASN A 384 13.16 -3.12 8.72
N VAL A 385 14.30 -3.54 8.17
CA VAL A 385 15.41 -2.66 7.80
C VAL A 385 14.98 -1.65 6.72
N PHE A 386 14.30 -2.10 5.68
CA PHE A 386 13.85 -1.18 4.63
C PHE A 386 12.71 -0.27 5.07
N VAL A 387 11.81 -0.73 5.95
CA VAL A 387 10.82 0.17 6.58
C VAL A 387 11.54 1.21 7.45
N MET A 388 12.56 0.85 8.22
CA MET A 388 13.34 1.83 8.99
C MET A 388 13.96 2.88 8.08
N LEU A 389 14.65 2.45 7.01
CA LEU A 389 15.25 3.34 6.02
C LEU A 389 14.24 4.31 5.40
N GLY A 390 13.04 3.83 5.06
CA GLY A 390 11.96 4.68 4.58
C GLY A 390 11.43 5.67 5.62
N SER A 391 11.30 5.24 6.87
CA SER A 391 10.77 6.08 7.94
C SER A 391 11.74 7.17 8.42
N PHE A 392 13.05 7.02 8.27
CA PHE A 392 14.00 8.08 8.71
C PHE A 392 13.69 9.44 8.05
N GLY A 393 13.37 9.45 6.74
CA GLY A 393 13.01 10.68 6.03
C GLY A 393 11.70 11.29 6.51
N GLU A 394 10.68 10.46 6.74
CA GLU A 394 9.37 10.89 7.27
C GLU A 394 9.49 11.46 8.70
N THR A 395 10.30 10.84 9.56
CA THR A 395 10.41 11.20 10.97
C THR A 395 11.38 12.35 11.22
N LEU A 396 12.57 12.31 10.64
CA LEU A 396 13.65 13.28 10.92
C LEU A 396 13.66 14.46 9.94
N GLY A 397 12.96 14.35 8.80
CA GLY A 397 12.85 15.41 7.80
C GLY A 397 14.22 15.90 7.34
N GLU A 398 14.40 17.22 7.33
CA GLU A 398 15.62 17.89 6.83
C GLU A 398 16.90 17.39 7.51
N GLN A 399 16.88 17.07 8.81
CA GLN A 399 18.06 16.57 9.52
C GLN A 399 18.58 15.26 8.92
N PHE A 400 17.68 14.39 8.45
CA PHE A 400 18.07 13.18 7.73
C PHE A 400 18.63 13.53 6.34
N TYR A 401 17.91 14.30 5.54
CA TYR A 401 18.33 14.61 4.16
C TYR A 401 19.62 15.45 4.09
N ALA A 402 19.92 16.25 5.10
CA ALA A 402 21.16 17.01 5.23
C ALA A 402 22.35 16.16 5.75
N THR A 403 22.14 14.86 6.05
CA THR A 403 23.20 14.00 6.58
C THR A 403 24.31 13.80 5.54
N PRO A 404 25.58 14.12 5.87
CA PRO A 404 26.70 13.94 4.95
C PRO A 404 26.85 12.48 4.50
N GLY A 405 27.04 12.26 3.20
CA GLY A 405 27.21 10.91 2.65
C GLY A 405 25.91 10.12 2.48
N LEU A 406 24.73 10.70 2.78
CA LEU A 406 23.45 10.03 2.61
C LEU A 406 23.22 9.57 1.17
N ALA A 407 23.41 10.44 0.17
CA ALA A 407 23.19 10.10 -1.24
C ALA A 407 24.03 8.89 -1.68
N VAL A 408 25.28 8.81 -1.22
CA VAL A 408 26.19 7.68 -1.49
C VAL A 408 25.70 6.42 -0.78
N ALA A 409 25.28 6.51 0.47
CA ALA A 409 24.74 5.37 1.22
C ALA A 409 23.48 4.81 0.56
N VAL A 410 22.55 5.68 0.16
CA VAL A 410 21.32 5.30 -0.54
C VAL A 410 21.66 4.61 -1.86
N ALA A 411 22.46 5.25 -2.73
CA ALA A 411 22.84 4.67 -4.02
C ALA A 411 23.58 3.33 -3.85
N GLY A 412 24.48 3.21 -2.86
CA GLY A 412 25.19 1.97 -2.56
C GLY A 412 24.28 0.85 -2.05
N THR A 413 23.16 1.16 -1.42
CA THR A 413 22.18 0.15 -0.96
C THR A 413 21.18 -0.23 -2.05
N THR A 414 20.72 0.73 -2.86
CA THR A 414 19.68 0.49 -3.87
C THR A 414 20.22 0.07 -5.23
N CYS A 415 21.49 0.37 -5.50
CA CYS A 415 22.13 0.18 -6.82
C CYS A 415 23.55 -0.40 -6.71
N GLY A 416 23.98 -0.82 -5.52
CA GLY A 416 25.30 -1.42 -5.30
C GLY A 416 25.33 -2.94 -5.50
N HIS A 417 26.43 -3.57 -5.07
CA HIS A 417 26.63 -5.02 -5.09
C HIS A 417 25.48 -5.79 -4.41
N GLY A 418 25.18 -6.99 -4.90
CA GLY A 418 24.07 -7.82 -4.45
C GLY A 418 22.72 -7.51 -5.13
N MET A 419 22.52 -6.28 -5.62
CA MET A 419 21.23 -5.83 -6.18
C MET A 419 20.81 -6.59 -7.45
N GLU A 420 21.75 -7.09 -8.24
CA GLU A 420 21.44 -7.90 -9.42
C GLU A 420 20.87 -9.28 -9.04
N TYR A 421 21.28 -9.83 -7.88
CA TYR A 421 20.91 -11.16 -7.42
C TYR A 421 19.65 -11.21 -6.57
N ILE A 422 19.24 -10.10 -5.95
CA ILE A 422 17.99 -10.09 -5.15
C ILE A 422 16.79 -10.45 -6.04
N PRO A 423 15.80 -11.20 -5.57
CA PRO A 423 14.62 -11.53 -6.35
C PRO A 423 13.66 -10.34 -6.42
N ASP A 424 12.89 -10.26 -7.51
CA ASP A 424 12.00 -9.13 -7.79
C ASP A 424 10.92 -8.96 -6.69
N CYS A 425 10.49 -10.05 -6.03
CA CYS A 425 9.59 -9.99 -4.88
C CYS A 425 10.15 -9.21 -3.68
N ARG A 426 11.46 -9.27 -3.44
CA ARG A 426 12.13 -8.50 -2.37
C ARG A 426 12.43 -7.08 -2.81
N LEU A 427 12.82 -6.89 -4.07
CA LEU A 427 13.00 -5.57 -4.68
C LEU A 427 11.72 -4.72 -4.60
N ARG A 428 10.55 -5.33 -4.82
CA ARG A 428 9.25 -4.67 -4.64
C ARG A 428 9.09 -4.06 -3.25
N THR A 429 9.54 -4.75 -2.21
CA THR A 429 9.55 -4.21 -0.84
C THR A 429 10.45 -2.98 -0.76
N VAL A 430 11.68 -3.04 -1.28
CA VAL A 430 12.60 -1.88 -1.30
C VAL A 430 11.98 -0.67 -1.99
N VAL A 431 11.38 -0.87 -3.18
CA VAL A 431 10.70 0.21 -3.92
C VAL A 431 9.57 0.83 -3.10
N LYS A 432 8.70 0.01 -2.52
CA LYS A 432 7.48 0.48 -1.85
C LYS A 432 7.71 1.07 -0.48
N VAL A 433 8.58 0.45 0.33
CA VAL A 433 8.74 0.83 1.75
C VAL A 433 9.97 1.69 1.99
N PHE A 434 10.90 1.79 1.04
CA PHE A 434 12.06 2.67 1.17
C PHE A 434 12.11 3.76 0.08
N CYS A 435 12.23 3.40 -1.20
CA CYS A 435 12.44 4.41 -2.25
C CYS A 435 11.26 5.40 -2.33
N ARG A 436 10.02 4.90 -2.23
CA ARG A 436 8.81 5.74 -2.27
C ARG A 436 8.78 6.78 -1.14
N PRO A 437 8.80 6.43 0.16
CA PRO A 437 8.81 7.42 1.23
C PRO A 437 10.05 8.31 1.19
N PHE A 438 11.22 7.78 0.80
CA PHE A 438 12.45 8.56 0.63
C PHE A 438 12.31 9.72 -0.36
N ILE A 439 11.59 9.52 -1.47
CA ILE A 439 11.35 10.59 -2.45
C ILE A 439 10.27 11.56 -1.94
N ILE A 440 9.16 11.04 -1.41
CA ILE A 440 8.02 11.86 -0.96
C ILE A 440 8.41 12.82 0.17
N SER A 441 9.24 12.36 1.11
CA SER A 441 9.59 13.13 2.30
C SER A 441 10.74 14.12 2.10
N CYS A 442 11.37 14.13 0.92
CA CYS A 442 12.54 14.97 0.67
C CYS A 442 12.14 16.43 0.40
N PRO A 443 12.67 17.41 1.15
CA PRO A 443 12.45 18.84 0.88
C PRO A 443 12.93 19.24 -0.52
N ALA A 444 12.17 20.09 -1.21
CA ALA A 444 12.42 20.46 -2.61
C ALA A 444 13.83 21.03 -2.86
N HIS A 445 14.36 21.81 -1.92
CA HIS A 445 15.70 22.40 -2.05
C HIS A 445 16.85 21.37 -1.95
N LEU A 446 16.58 20.16 -1.44
CA LEU A 446 17.55 19.06 -1.35
C LEU A 446 17.40 18.03 -2.48
N HIS A 447 16.45 18.22 -3.41
CA HIS A 447 16.25 17.29 -4.53
C HIS A 447 17.51 17.17 -5.40
N GLN A 448 18.18 18.29 -5.65
CA GLN A 448 19.41 18.35 -6.45
C GLN A 448 20.57 17.55 -5.83
N SER A 449 20.74 17.65 -4.52
CA SER A 449 21.87 17.03 -3.81
C SER A 449 21.62 15.59 -3.39
N VAL A 450 20.35 15.18 -3.25
CA VAL A 450 19.99 13.87 -2.69
C VAL A 450 19.21 13.00 -3.68
N ILE A 451 18.14 13.52 -4.28
CA ILE A 451 17.23 12.72 -5.11
C ILE A 451 17.81 12.49 -6.50
N LEU A 452 18.31 13.52 -7.17
CA LEU A 452 18.85 13.35 -8.53
C LEU A 452 20.05 12.39 -8.59
N PRO A 453 21.04 12.43 -7.67
CA PRO A 453 22.14 11.46 -7.68
C PRO A 453 21.66 10.02 -7.46
N PHE A 454 20.64 9.82 -6.62
CA PHE A 454 20.00 8.51 -6.46
C PHE A 454 19.32 8.06 -7.77
N LEU A 455 18.49 8.91 -8.37
CA LEU A 455 17.78 8.61 -9.62
C LEU A 455 18.74 8.30 -10.78
N ALA A 456 19.88 8.99 -10.84
CA ALA A 456 20.91 8.75 -11.86
C ALA A 456 21.44 7.32 -11.88
N HIS A 457 21.45 6.64 -10.73
CA HIS A 457 21.83 5.23 -10.64
C HIS A 457 20.60 4.30 -10.71
N PHE A 458 19.50 4.70 -10.09
CA PHE A 458 18.34 3.82 -9.90
C PHE A 458 17.50 3.65 -11.17
N LEU A 459 17.27 4.72 -11.94
CA LEU A 459 16.49 4.65 -13.18
C LEU A 459 17.08 3.68 -14.22
N PRO A 460 18.37 3.76 -14.59
CA PRO A 460 18.95 2.82 -15.55
C PRO A 460 18.96 1.38 -15.04
N ALA A 461 19.26 1.15 -13.75
CA ALA A 461 19.27 -0.19 -13.16
C ALA A 461 17.90 -0.87 -13.24
N MET A 462 16.83 -0.14 -12.87
CA MET A 462 15.46 -0.65 -12.92
C MET A 462 14.98 -0.89 -14.36
N LEU A 463 15.33 0.02 -15.28
CA LEU A 463 15.02 -0.14 -16.71
C LEU A 463 15.66 -1.42 -17.26
N GLN A 464 16.97 -1.58 -17.08
CA GLN A 464 17.71 -2.75 -17.59
C GLN A 464 17.13 -4.06 -17.04
N ARG A 465 16.89 -4.09 -15.73
CA ARG A 465 16.37 -5.27 -15.03
C ARG A 465 14.97 -5.66 -15.51
N LEU A 466 14.02 -4.73 -15.50
CA LEU A 466 12.64 -5.03 -15.86
C LEU A 466 12.48 -5.28 -17.36
N ALA A 467 13.20 -4.55 -18.22
CA ALA A 467 13.17 -4.82 -19.67
C ALA A 467 13.68 -6.23 -19.99
N SER A 468 14.78 -6.66 -19.34
CA SER A 468 15.30 -8.02 -19.50
C SER A 468 14.30 -9.08 -19.02
N ARG A 469 13.63 -8.85 -17.87
CA ARG A 469 12.58 -9.74 -17.35
C ARG A 469 11.39 -9.85 -18.30
N TRP A 470 10.89 -8.73 -18.81
CA TRP A 470 9.80 -8.73 -19.78
C TRP A 470 10.16 -9.44 -21.08
N GLN A 471 11.39 -9.27 -21.56
CA GLN A 471 11.87 -10.01 -22.73
C GLN A 471 11.86 -11.53 -22.48
N GLN A 472 12.28 -11.99 -21.30
CA GLN A 472 12.23 -13.40 -20.91
C GLN A 472 10.77 -13.90 -20.84
N THR A 473 9.88 -13.18 -20.17
CA THR A 473 8.47 -13.54 -20.05
C THR A 473 7.77 -13.61 -21.40
N MET A 474 8.02 -12.66 -22.30
CA MET A 474 7.46 -12.67 -23.65
C MET A 474 7.99 -13.81 -24.51
N GLN A 475 9.23 -14.25 -24.29
CA GLN A 475 9.81 -15.38 -25.01
C GLN A 475 9.21 -16.70 -24.52
N GLN A 476 9.03 -16.86 -23.20
CA GLN A 476 8.41 -18.04 -22.58
C GLN A 476 6.96 -18.23 -23.01
N GLN A 477 6.17 -17.16 -23.13
CA GLN A 477 4.79 -17.23 -23.62
C GLN A 477 4.63 -17.76 -25.05
N ARG A 478 5.73 -17.81 -25.83
CA ARG A 478 5.72 -18.38 -27.20
C ARG A 478 5.95 -19.89 -27.20
N ASP A 479 6.48 -20.45 -26.11
CA ASP A 479 6.77 -21.86 -25.96
C ASP A 479 5.61 -22.53 -25.17
N GLU A 480 4.63 -23.12 -25.88
CA GLU A 480 3.35 -23.63 -25.33
C GLU A 480 3.45 -24.87 -24.39
N ASN A 481 4.60 -25.13 -23.77
CA ASN A 481 4.75 -26.22 -22.81
C ASN A 481 4.07 -25.86 -21.48
N GLN A 482 3.36 -26.81 -20.87
CA GLN A 482 2.56 -26.63 -19.65
C GLN A 482 3.20 -25.67 -18.63
N ALA A 483 2.58 -24.51 -18.41
CA ALA A 483 3.03 -23.52 -17.45
C ALA A 483 3.05 -24.12 -16.03
N ASN A 484 4.24 -24.24 -15.45
CA ASN A 484 4.39 -24.71 -14.07
C ASN A 484 4.18 -23.55 -13.09
N LEU A 485 3.84 -23.84 -11.83
CA LEU A 485 3.57 -22.82 -10.79
C LEU A 485 4.67 -21.74 -10.68
N GLN A 486 5.93 -22.14 -10.87
CA GLN A 486 7.07 -21.23 -10.82
C GLN A 486 7.04 -20.18 -11.94
N GLU A 487 6.56 -20.55 -13.13
CA GLU A 487 6.43 -19.63 -14.26
C GLU A 487 5.33 -18.60 -14.02
N ILE A 488 4.16 -19.06 -13.55
CA ILE A 488 3.05 -18.19 -13.15
C ILE A 488 3.51 -17.21 -12.07
N LEU A 489 4.25 -17.70 -11.07
CA LEU A 489 4.78 -16.87 -10.00
C LEU A 489 5.76 -15.82 -10.54
N CYS A 490 6.67 -16.19 -11.45
CA CYS A 490 7.60 -15.25 -12.09
C CYS A 490 6.87 -14.17 -12.90
N ASP A 491 5.89 -14.54 -13.72
CA ASP A 491 5.08 -13.60 -14.52
C ASP A 491 4.33 -12.61 -13.60
N VAL A 492 3.64 -13.11 -12.56
CA VAL A 492 2.96 -12.25 -11.57
C VAL A 492 3.94 -11.31 -10.86
N ILE A 493 5.12 -11.79 -10.45
CA ILE A 493 6.12 -10.95 -9.79
C ILE A 493 6.61 -9.83 -10.72
N VAL A 494 6.88 -10.11 -12.00
CA VAL A 494 7.35 -9.11 -12.98
C VAL A 494 6.28 -8.04 -13.21
N ARG A 495 5.01 -8.42 -13.34
CA ARG A 495 3.88 -7.50 -13.45
C ARG A 495 3.75 -6.59 -12.24
N LEU A 496 3.83 -7.17 -11.05
CA LEU A 496 3.72 -6.41 -9.80
C LEU A 496 4.94 -5.49 -9.58
N ALA A 497 6.15 -5.95 -9.94
CA ALA A 497 7.36 -5.12 -9.87
C ALA A 497 7.29 -3.93 -10.83
N THR A 498 6.80 -4.16 -12.05
CA THR A 498 6.55 -3.11 -13.05
C THR A 498 5.53 -2.10 -12.52
N ARG A 499 4.42 -2.59 -11.95
CA ARG A 499 3.38 -1.75 -11.35
C ARG A 499 3.94 -0.87 -10.24
N ASP A 500 4.66 -1.48 -9.30
CA ASP A 500 5.19 -0.79 -8.13
C ASP A 500 6.26 0.26 -8.54
N TYR A 501 7.03 -0.01 -9.60
CA TYR A 501 7.98 0.97 -10.17
C TYR A 501 7.30 2.09 -10.97
N ILE A 502 6.23 1.82 -11.74
CA ILE A 502 5.42 2.87 -12.40
C ILE A 502 4.82 3.82 -11.35
N GLU A 503 4.32 3.29 -10.23
CA GLU A 503 3.82 4.14 -9.13
C GLU A 503 4.92 5.00 -8.51
N LEU A 504 6.17 4.51 -8.46
CA LEU A 504 7.32 5.33 -8.05
C LEU A 504 7.60 6.45 -9.06
N LEU A 505 7.63 6.13 -10.35
CA LEU A 505 7.85 7.13 -11.41
C LEU A 505 6.75 8.20 -11.43
N LYS A 506 5.51 7.81 -11.15
CA LYS A 506 4.39 8.73 -10.98
C LYS A 506 4.69 9.79 -9.91
N ILE A 507 5.29 9.39 -8.79
CA ILE A 507 5.65 10.29 -7.68
C ILE A 507 6.83 11.19 -8.05
N VAL A 508 7.80 10.66 -8.80
CA VAL A 508 8.94 11.44 -9.29
C VAL A 508 8.47 12.55 -10.24
N ILE A 509 7.52 12.24 -11.12
CA ILE A 509 7.13 13.13 -12.23
C ILE A 509 5.93 14.01 -11.91
N LEU A 510 4.93 13.52 -11.17
CA LEU A 510 3.63 14.19 -11.06
C LEU A 510 3.35 14.73 -9.66
N THR A 511 2.59 15.82 -9.63
CA THR A 511 1.86 16.30 -8.46
C THR A 511 0.36 16.28 -8.76
N MET A 512 -0.46 15.98 -7.75
CA MET A 512 -1.91 15.95 -7.87
C MET A 512 -2.48 17.19 -7.18
N THR A 513 -3.24 18.01 -7.90
CA THR A 513 -3.93 19.17 -7.34
C THR A 513 -5.44 18.98 -7.43
N THR A 514 -6.14 19.22 -6.32
CA THR A 514 -7.60 19.30 -6.29
C THR A 514 -8.00 20.68 -6.79
N GLN A 515 -8.58 20.76 -7.99
CA GLN A 515 -9.19 21.99 -8.47
C GLN A 515 -10.65 22.01 -8.02
N PHE A 516 -11.00 23.03 -7.25
CA PHE A 516 -12.38 23.41 -7.02
C PHE A 516 -12.80 24.26 -8.23
N GLN A 517 -13.77 23.80 -9.01
CA GLN A 517 -14.35 24.65 -10.06
C GLN A 517 -15.07 25.80 -9.36
N GLY A 518 -14.50 27.00 -9.46
CA GLY A 518 -15.16 28.23 -9.03
C GLY A 518 -16.32 28.57 -9.97
N GLU A 519 -17.41 29.05 -9.38
CA GLU A 519 -18.56 29.62 -10.07
C GLU A 519 -18.14 30.89 -10.82
N GLU A 520 -17.64 30.73 -12.05
CA GLU A 520 -17.57 31.83 -13.01
C GLU A 520 -18.26 31.39 -14.30
N ASN A 521 -19.60 31.44 -14.26
CA ASN A 521 -20.48 31.68 -15.41
C ASN A 521 -21.90 31.95 -14.88
N ASP A 522 -22.09 33.14 -14.30
CA ASP A 522 -23.41 33.77 -14.22
C ASP A 522 -23.81 34.15 -15.65
N GLU A 523 -24.55 33.27 -16.32
CA GLU A 523 -25.54 33.57 -17.38
C GLU A 523 -25.97 32.25 -18.00
N MET A 524 -26.87 31.52 -17.32
CA MET A 524 -28.01 30.77 -17.87
C MET A 524 -28.75 30.13 -16.68
N MET A 525 -29.93 30.66 -16.36
CA MET A 525 -30.88 30.02 -15.45
C MET A 525 -31.34 28.68 -16.04
N ASP A 526 -31.52 27.70 -15.16
CA ASP A 526 -32.07 26.34 -15.34
C ASP A 526 -31.04 25.18 -15.40
N ALA A 527 -30.58 24.76 -14.21
CA ALA A 527 -30.31 23.36 -13.91
C ALA A 527 -30.30 23.12 -12.39
N GLU A 528 -31.14 22.19 -11.94
CA GLU A 528 -31.18 21.68 -10.58
C GLU A 528 -29.81 21.15 -10.13
N GLY A 529 -29.53 21.33 -8.83
CA GLY A 529 -28.22 21.17 -8.21
C GLY A 529 -27.49 19.86 -8.55
N SER A 530 -26.38 20.01 -9.26
CA SER A 530 -25.32 19.01 -9.28
C SER A 530 -24.23 19.43 -8.30
N SER A 531 -23.97 18.56 -7.32
CA SER A 531 -22.86 18.69 -6.38
C SER A 531 -21.56 19.03 -7.12
N SER A 532 -20.88 20.10 -6.70
CA SER A 532 -19.57 20.51 -7.20
C SER A 532 -18.55 19.37 -7.09
N ALA A 533 -18.33 18.63 -8.18
CA ALA A 533 -17.36 17.55 -8.22
C ALA A 533 -15.95 18.14 -8.26
N SER A 534 -15.22 18.06 -7.14
CA SER A 534 -13.79 18.36 -7.12
C SER A 534 -13.05 17.45 -8.12
N GLN A 535 -12.46 18.02 -9.17
CA GLN A 535 -11.62 17.26 -10.10
C GLN A 535 -10.17 17.28 -9.62
N VAL A 536 -9.59 16.10 -9.43
CA VAL A 536 -8.15 15.95 -9.18
C VAL A 536 -7.44 15.98 -10.53
N VAL A 537 -6.59 16.98 -10.75
CA VAL A 537 -5.81 17.14 -11.98
C VAL A 537 -4.35 16.80 -11.70
N ALA A 538 -3.77 15.95 -12.55
CA ALA A 538 -2.36 15.59 -12.52
C ALA A 538 -1.54 16.56 -13.38
N SER A 539 -0.48 17.14 -12.82
CA SER A 539 0.48 17.98 -13.56
C SER A 539 1.92 17.59 -13.22
N VAL A 540 2.88 17.98 -14.06
CA VAL A 540 4.30 17.71 -13.83
C VAL A 540 4.80 18.55 -12.65
N SER A 541 5.40 17.90 -11.65
CA SER A 541 5.95 18.51 -10.44
C SER A 541 7.26 19.27 -10.72
N GLU A 542 7.76 20.09 -9.78
CA GLU A 542 9.08 20.74 -9.92
C GLU A 542 10.23 19.73 -10.03
N LEU A 543 10.16 18.63 -9.25
CA LEU A 543 11.09 17.50 -9.41
C LEU A 543 10.96 16.89 -10.81
N GLY A 544 9.74 16.67 -11.28
CA GLY A 544 9.47 16.14 -12.61
C GLY A 544 10.03 17.02 -13.72
N LYS A 545 9.87 18.35 -13.64
CA LYS A 545 10.47 19.31 -14.58
C LYS A 545 11.99 19.20 -14.59
N THR A 546 12.59 19.09 -13.42
CA THR A 546 14.05 18.94 -13.27
C THR A 546 14.54 17.63 -13.90
N VAL A 547 13.86 16.52 -13.64
CA VAL A 547 14.17 15.19 -14.21
C VAL A 547 14.01 15.18 -15.74
N LEU A 548 12.94 15.79 -16.26
CA LEU A 548 12.69 15.89 -17.70
C LEU A 548 13.68 16.83 -18.42
N SER A 549 14.27 17.78 -17.69
CA SER A 549 15.26 18.71 -18.22
C SER A 549 16.66 18.11 -18.32
N GLU A 550 16.95 17.08 -17.53
CA GLU A 550 18.22 16.35 -17.55
C GLU A 550 18.17 15.22 -18.60
N PRO A 551 18.94 15.31 -19.71
CA PRO A 551 18.77 14.40 -20.86
C PRO A 551 18.97 12.92 -20.51
N SER A 552 19.91 12.63 -19.60
CA SER A 552 20.21 11.27 -19.16
C SER A 552 19.04 10.64 -18.39
N LEU A 553 18.53 11.34 -17.38
CA LEU A 553 17.40 10.88 -16.57
C LEU A 553 16.11 10.79 -17.38
N CYS A 554 15.84 11.79 -18.21
CA CYS A 554 14.69 11.83 -19.11
C CYS A 554 14.73 10.64 -20.08
N GLY A 555 15.89 10.33 -20.65
CA GLY A 555 16.08 9.18 -21.55
C GLY A 555 15.68 7.84 -20.90
N TYR A 556 16.22 7.53 -19.71
CA TYR A 556 15.88 6.29 -18.99
C TYR A 556 14.40 6.23 -18.59
N LEU A 557 13.86 7.35 -18.12
CA LEU A 557 12.45 7.45 -17.73
C LEU A 557 11.51 7.21 -18.90
N LEU A 558 11.73 7.90 -20.03
CA LEU A 558 10.91 7.75 -21.23
C LEU A 558 11.05 6.35 -21.82
N GLN A 559 12.27 5.82 -21.93
CA GLN A 559 12.48 4.47 -22.45
C GLN A 559 11.71 3.43 -21.64
N PHE A 560 11.68 3.55 -20.31
CA PHE A 560 10.89 2.64 -19.47
C PHE A 560 9.38 2.81 -19.70
N LEU A 561 8.85 4.03 -19.59
CA LEU A 561 7.40 4.30 -19.72
C LEU A 561 6.89 3.91 -21.10
N LEU A 562 7.64 4.20 -22.16
CA LEU A 562 7.31 3.82 -23.54
C LEU A 562 7.39 2.31 -23.75
N SER A 563 8.29 1.60 -23.07
CA SER A 563 8.33 0.14 -23.12
C SER A 563 7.11 -0.48 -22.41
N ALA A 564 6.71 0.09 -21.27
CA ALA A 564 5.54 -0.34 -20.52
C ALA A 564 4.20 -0.15 -21.26
N LEU A 565 4.15 0.71 -22.31
CA LEU A 565 2.95 0.84 -23.15
C LEU A 565 2.58 -0.45 -23.89
N TRP A 566 3.56 -1.29 -24.22
CA TRP A 566 3.37 -2.44 -25.11
C TRP A 566 3.79 -3.78 -24.50
N TRP A 567 4.35 -3.79 -23.28
CA TRP A 567 4.41 -5.03 -22.49
C TRP A 567 3.00 -5.60 -22.27
N PRO A 568 2.80 -6.94 -22.27
CA PRO A 568 1.49 -7.58 -22.30
C PRO A 568 0.81 -7.54 -20.92
N ASP A 569 0.63 -6.34 -20.38
CA ASP A 569 -0.02 -6.01 -19.11
C ASP A 569 -0.88 -4.77 -19.30
N SER A 570 -2.18 -4.98 -19.46
CA SER A 570 -3.12 -3.91 -19.78
C SER A 570 -3.18 -2.86 -18.67
N GLY A 571 -3.09 -3.28 -17.40
CA GLY A 571 -3.14 -2.38 -16.25
C GLY A 571 -1.91 -1.48 -16.15
N ASN A 572 -0.72 -2.03 -16.36
CA ASN A 572 0.52 -1.25 -16.35
C ASN A 572 0.63 -0.32 -17.56
N SER A 573 0.14 -0.75 -18.73
CA SER A 573 0.06 0.09 -19.93
C SER A 573 -0.83 1.33 -19.71
N LEU A 574 -2.01 1.16 -19.11
CA LEU A 574 -2.89 2.30 -18.75
C LEU A 574 -2.20 3.29 -17.80
N LYS A 575 -1.50 2.78 -16.78
CA LYS A 575 -0.78 3.64 -15.83
C LYS A 575 0.36 4.40 -16.49
N ALA A 576 1.13 3.75 -17.36
CA ALA A 576 2.19 4.38 -18.13
C ALA A 576 1.64 5.45 -19.07
N ALA A 577 0.54 5.17 -19.77
CA ALA A 577 -0.13 6.12 -20.65
C ALA A 577 -0.57 7.39 -19.91
N ASN A 578 -1.12 7.26 -18.69
CA ASN A 578 -1.52 8.40 -17.87
C ASN A 578 -0.33 9.30 -17.47
N ILE A 579 0.83 8.73 -17.16
CA ILE A 579 2.04 9.52 -16.85
C ILE A 579 2.55 10.24 -18.10
N LEU A 580 2.61 9.51 -19.23
CA LEU A 580 3.04 10.06 -20.51
C LEU A 580 2.11 11.18 -20.98
N GLU A 581 0.80 11.08 -20.74
CA GLU A 581 -0.15 12.15 -21.04
C GLU A 581 0.23 13.45 -20.35
N SER A 582 0.55 13.42 -19.05
CA SER A 582 1.00 14.60 -18.31
C SER A 582 2.34 15.14 -18.81
N ILE A 583 3.28 14.27 -19.20
CA ILE A 583 4.58 14.67 -19.77
C ILE A 583 4.37 15.39 -21.11
N VAL A 584 3.53 14.83 -22.00
CA VAL A 584 3.26 15.44 -23.32
C VAL A 584 2.48 16.75 -23.17
N LYS A 585 1.52 16.83 -22.25
CA LYS A 585 0.86 18.11 -21.90
C LYS A 585 1.86 19.18 -21.44
N TYR A 586 2.84 18.80 -20.64
CA TYR A 586 3.91 19.71 -20.23
C TYR A 586 4.73 20.19 -21.43
N TRP A 587 5.14 19.30 -22.34
CA TRP A 587 5.84 19.68 -23.56
C TRP A 587 5.01 20.56 -24.50
N ALA A 588 3.70 20.28 -24.64
CA ALA A 588 2.79 21.12 -25.42
C ALA A 588 2.72 22.55 -24.87
N GLY A 589 2.79 22.73 -23.55
CA GLY A 589 2.86 24.04 -22.89
C GLY A 589 4.17 24.81 -23.13
N LEU A 590 5.21 24.19 -23.69
CA LEU A 590 6.49 24.84 -24.03
C LEU A 590 6.49 25.46 -25.45
N LEU A 591 5.37 25.35 -26.18
CA LEU A 591 5.20 25.94 -27.51
C LEU A 591 4.85 27.44 -27.44
N PRO A 592 5.34 28.28 -28.40
CA PRO A 592 6.22 27.97 -29.52
C PRO A 592 7.72 28.08 -29.17
N ARG A 593 8.46 26.97 -29.39
CA ARG A 593 9.93 26.79 -29.55
C ARG A 593 10.92 27.75 -28.86
N ASN A 594 10.68 28.17 -27.62
CA ASN A 594 11.65 28.97 -26.85
C ASN A 594 12.40 28.19 -25.76
N SER A 595 12.19 26.88 -25.63
CA SER A 595 12.80 26.08 -24.57
C SER A 595 13.74 25.00 -25.12
N ALA A 596 14.98 24.98 -24.62
CA ALA A 596 15.95 23.90 -24.84
C ALA A 596 15.47 22.53 -24.29
N HIS A 597 14.35 22.51 -23.56
CA HIS A 597 13.77 21.33 -22.91
C HIS A 597 12.68 20.64 -23.75
N PHE A 598 12.41 21.11 -24.98
CA PHE A 598 11.48 20.43 -25.89
C PHE A 598 12.15 19.20 -26.54
N PRO A 599 11.45 18.05 -26.68
CA PRO A 599 12.04 16.82 -27.20
C PRO A 599 12.54 16.95 -28.65
N SER A 600 13.63 16.23 -28.96
CA SER A 600 14.18 16.13 -30.32
C SER A 600 13.25 15.36 -31.25
N SER A 601 13.51 15.47 -32.56
CA SER A 601 12.79 14.69 -33.59
C SER A 601 12.87 13.18 -33.33
N GLU A 602 14.01 12.67 -32.88
CA GLU A 602 14.22 11.25 -32.59
C GLU A 602 13.35 10.79 -31.41
N VAL A 603 13.29 11.57 -30.33
CA VAL A 603 12.46 11.28 -29.16
C VAL A 603 10.97 11.32 -29.53
N ALA A 604 10.55 12.30 -30.34
CA ALA A 604 9.17 12.38 -30.85
C ALA A 604 8.80 11.13 -31.67
N CYS A 605 9.68 10.70 -32.58
CA CYS A 605 9.48 9.47 -33.37
C CYS A 605 9.42 8.22 -32.47
N LEU A 606 10.28 8.14 -31.44
CA LEU A 606 10.28 7.04 -30.49
C LEU A 606 8.96 6.94 -29.72
N CYS A 607 8.47 8.07 -29.20
CA CYS A 607 7.20 8.16 -28.49
C CYS A 607 6.05 7.60 -29.32
N LEU A 608 5.91 8.09 -30.56
CA LEU A 608 4.82 7.67 -31.44
C LEU A 608 4.99 6.21 -31.88
N SER A 609 6.22 5.74 -32.15
CA SER A 609 6.47 4.34 -32.52
C SER A 609 6.04 3.36 -31.42
N HIS A 610 6.43 3.64 -30.17
CA HIS A 610 6.06 2.80 -29.02
C HIS A 610 4.56 2.83 -28.73
N LEU A 611 3.90 3.98 -28.93
CA LEU A 611 2.46 4.09 -28.84
C LEU A 611 1.76 3.20 -29.88
N LEU A 612 2.22 3.22 -31.14
CA LEU A 612 1.66 2.36 -32.20
C LEU A 612 1.86 0.87 -31.89
N ASN A 613 3.02 0.47 -31.35
CA ASN A 613 3.24 -0.90 -30.86
C ASN A 613 2.26 -1.27 -29.72
N GLY A 614 1.96 -0.32 -28.82
CA GLY A 614 0.96 -0.50 -27.77
C GLY A 614 -0.45 -0.73 -28.33
N ILE A 615 -0.84 0.04 -29.35
CA ILE A 615 -2.12 -0.15 -30.06
C ILE A 615 -2.16 -1.53 -30.73
N GLN A 616 -1.03 -1.97 -31.28
CA GLN A 616 -0.92 -3.28 -31.92
C GLN A 616 -1.05 -4.46 -30.96
N LEU A 617 -0.43 -4.38 -29.78
CA LEU A 617 -0.44 -5.50 -28.83
C LEU A 617 -1.63 -5.47 -27.86
N LEU A 618 -2.07 -4.29 -27.44
CA LEU A 618 -3.09 -4.12 -26.39
C LEU A 618 -4.40 -3.50 -26.89
N GLY A 619 -4.50 -3.19 -28.19
CA GLY A 619 -5.69 -2.61 -28.82
C GLY A 619 -6.96 -3.46 -28.69
N GLN A 620 -6.82 -4.75 -28.37
CA GLN A 620 -7.94 -5.65 -28.09
C GLN A 620 -8.73 -5.27 -26.83
N HIS A 621 -8.13 -4.50 -25.92
CA HIS A 621 -8.77 -4.03 -24.70
C HIS A 621 -9.31 -2.61 -24.93
N ASP A 622 -10.64 -2.44 -24.89
CA ASP A 622 -11.30 -1.15 -25.15
C ASP A 622 -10.74 0.01 -24.32
N ALA A 623 -10.48 -0.23 -23.03
CA ALA A 623 -9.90 0.77 -22.13
C ALA A 623 -8.51 1.23 -22.59
N ASN A 624 -7.66 0.28 -22.99
CA ASN A 624 -6.30 0.57 -23.46
C ASN A 624 -6.34 1.26 -24.82
N LEU A 625 -7.15 0.77 -25.76
CA LEU A 625 -7.32 1.40 -27.06
C LEU A 625 -7.78 2.85 -26.91
N SER A 626 -8.79 3.10 -26.05
CA SER A 626 -9.27 4.44 -25.77
C SER A 626 -8.17 5.36 -25.22
N ALA A 627 -7.41 4.90 -24.22
CA ALA A 627 -6.33 5.66 -23.61
C ALA A 627 -5.16 5.93 -24.59
N LEU A 628 -4.77 4.92 -25.38
CA LEU A 628 -3.69 5.02 -26.36
C LEU A 628 -4.07 5.91 -27.56
N ILE A 629 -5.31 5.87 -28.03
CA ILE A 629 -5.79 6.80 -29.06
C ILE A 629 -5.79 8.23 -28.54
N HIS A 630 -6.23 8.46 -27.30
CA HIS A 630 -6.17 9.79 -26.68
C HIS A 630 -4.73 10.30 -26.54
N LEU A 631 -3.83 9.47 -26.02
CA LEU A 631 -2.41 9.80 -25.91
C LEU A 631 -1.78 10.02 -27.30
N GLY A 632 -2.18 9.24 -28.30
CA GLY A 632 -1.70 9.36 -29.67
C GLY A 632 -2.09 10.67 -30.35
N VAL A 633 -3.34 11.10 -30.20
CA VAL A 633 -3.79 12.43 -30.66
C VAL A 633 -2.95 13.51 -30.00
N LEU A 634 -2.76 13.43 -28.68
CA LEU A 634 -1.99 14.41 -27.93
C LEU A 634 -0.52 14.47 -28.38
N MET A 635 0.15 13.32 -28.53
CA MET A 635 1.53 13.23 -29.05
C MET A 635 1.62 13.79 -30.47
N TYR A 636 0.71 13.36 -31.36
CA TYR A 636 0.73 13.78 -32.76
C TYR A 636 0.48 15.29 -32.89
N ASP A 637 -0.50 15.85 -32.18
CA ASP A 637 -0.74 17.30 -32.14
C ASP A 637 0.43 18.10 -31.57
N THR A 638 1.16 17.54 -30.61
CA THR A 638 2.31 18.20 -29.99
C THR A 638 3.53 18.23 -30.91
N PHE A 639 3.77 17.14 -31.66
CA PHE A 639 4.97 16.98 -32.48
C PHE A 639 4.79 17.35 -33.95
N LEU A 640 3.60 17.18 -34.53
CA LEU A 640 3.31 17.44 -35.95
C LEU A 640 3.64 18.89 -36.38
N PRO A 641 3.32 19.95 -35.60
CA PRO A 641 3.66 21.32 -35.98
C PRO A 641 5.17 21.59 -36.04
N ILE A 642 5.97 20.78 -35.35
CA ILE A 642 7.43 20.96 -35.26
C ILE A 642 8.18 20.04 -36.21
N TYR A 643 7.73 18.78 -36.36
CA TYR A 643 8.39 17.74 -37.14
C TYR A 643 7.43 17.10 -38.17
N PRO A 644 6.80 17.88 -39.07
CA PRO A 644 5.71 17.39 -39.90
C PRO A 644 6.11 16.23 -40.82
N ALA A 645 7.26 16.33 -41.49
CA ALA A 645 7.74 15.28 -42.38
C ALA A 645 8.02 13.97 -41.65
N ALA A 646 8.68 14.03 -40.49
CA ALA A 646 9.04 12.85 -39.70
C ALA A 646 7.80 12.16 -39.11
N MET A 647 6.81 12.93 -38.62
CA MET A 647 5.57 12.39 -38.07
C MET A 647 4.71 11.71 -39.15
N SER A 648 4.55 12.35 -40.30
CA SER A 648 3.78 11.78 -41.42
C SER A 648 4.45 10.53 -41.99
N GLU A 649 5.78 10.54 -42.17
CA GLU A 649 6.52 9.36 -42.64
C GLU A 649 6.37 8.18 -41.66
N LEU A 650 6.46 8.45 -40.35
CA LEU A 650 6.32 7.42 -39.33
C LEU A 650 4.93 6.79 -39.31
N MET A 651 3.87 7.59 -39.41
CA MET A 651 2.49 7.09 -39.48
C MET A 651 2.26 6.24 -40.71
N MET A 652 2.75 6.66 -41.88
CA MET A 652 2.65 5.86 -43.11
C MET A 652 3.38 4.53 -42.98
N ARG A 653 4.60 4.55 -42.42
CA ARG A 653 5.44 3.35 -42.29
C ARG A 653 4.90 2.35 -41.27
N ASN A 654 4.50 2.83 -40.10
CA ASN A 654 4.20 1.96 -38.95
C ASN A 654 2.70 1.69 -38.77
N ALA A 655 1.81 2.62 -39.15
CA ALA A 655 0.36 2.45 -39.03
C ALA A 655 -0.32 2.07 -40.35
N GLY A 656 0.41 2.12 -41.48
CA GLY A 656 -0.14 1.84 -42.81
C GLY A 656 -1.17 2.87 -43.27
N CYS A 657 -1.10 4.12 -42.77
CA CYS A 657 -2.04 5.16 -43.13
C CYS A 657 -1.82 5.66 -44.57
N SER A 658 -2.90 6.07 -45.25
CA SER A 658 -2.78 6.69 -46.57
C SER A 658 -2.20 8.10 -46.45
N ARG A 659 -1.55 8.58 -47.51
CA ARG A 659 -1.04 9.97 -47.58
C ARG A 659 -2.18 10.98 -47.48
N GLU A 660 -3.34 10.66 -48.08
CA GLU A 660 -4.54 11.49 -48.02
C GLU A 660 -5.07 11.65 -46.59
N ASP A 661 -5.09 10.58 -45.79
CA ASP A 661 -5.53 10.65 -44.39
C ASP A 661 -4.57 11.48 -43.52
N ALA A 662 -3.27 11.39 -43.77
CA ALA A 662 -2.25 12.19 -43.11
C ALA A 662 -2.37 13.69 -43.47
N ASP A 663 -2.55 13.99 -44.76
CA ASP A 663 -2.76 15.35 -45.27
C ASP A 663 -4.07 15.93 -44.70
N GLN A 664 -5.16 15.16 -44.67
CA GLN A 664 -6.43 15.56 -44.04
C GLN A 664 -6.28 15.90 -42.56
N TYR A 665 -5.49 15.12 -41.81
CA TYR A 665 -5.22 15.44 -40.41
C TYR A 665 -4.42 16.75 -40.30
N GLN A 666 -3.40 16.94 -41.14
CA GLN A 666 -2.53 18.11 -41.13
C GLN A 666 -3.26 19.40 -41.51
N ASP A 667 -4.11 19.36 -42.53
CA ASP A 667 -4.99 20.48 -42.92
C ASP A 667 -5.94 20.86 -41.78
N LYS A 668 -6.46 19.85 -41.08
CA LYS A 668 -7.31 20.09 -39.93
C LYS A 668 -6.53 20.61 -38.73
N ALA A 669 -5.31 20.14 -38.49
CA ALA A 669 -4.45 20.61 -37.42
C ALA A 669 -3.99 22.07 -37.64
N SER A 670 -3.70 22.45 -38.89
CA SER A 670 -3.34 23.84 -39.23
C SER A 670 -4.53 24.80 -39.10
N SER A 671 -5.76 24.33 -39.35
CA SER A 671 -6.98 25.13 -39.11
C SER A 671 -7.21 25.51 -37.63
N LEU A 672 -6.60 24.80 -36.66
CA LEU A 672 -6.68 25.12 -35.22
C LEU A 672 -5.95 26.39 -34.82
N ALA A 673 -4.85 26.74 -35.51
CA ALA A 673 -4.06 27.91 -35.15
C ALA A 673 -4.81 29.24 -35.41
N ALA A 674 -5.94 29.19 -36.14
CA ALA A 674 -6.66 30.35 -36.64
C ALA A 674 -8.05 30.60 -36.00
N GLY A 675 -8.60 29.68 -35.18
CA GLY A 675 -9.99 29.76 -34.70
C GLY A 675 -10.16 29.59 -33.18
N GLY A 676 -10.37 30.69 -32.44
CA GLY A 676 -10.53 30.68 -30.98
C GLY A 676 -11.99 30.64 -30.50
N GLY A 677 -12.49 29.45 -30.09
CA GLY A 677 -13.78 29.33 -29.41
C GLY A 677 -13.98 27.98 -28.67
N GLN A 678 -14.48 28.01 -27.42
CA GLN A 678 -14.59 26.82 -26.55
C GLN A 678 -15.52 25.71 -27.08
N LYS A 679 -16.67 26.04 -27.70
CA LYS A 679 -17.60 25.05 -28.29
C LYS A 679 -17.06 24.40 -29.58
N ILE A 680 -16.19 25.12 -30.30
CA ILE A 680 -15.49 24.60 -31.49
C ILE A 680 -14.44 23.57 -31.06
N ASN A 681 -13.83 23.76 -29.89
CA ASN A 681 -12.75 22.91 -29.37
C ASN A 681 -13.21 21.46 -29.09
N GLN A 682 -14.36 21.24 -28.43
CA GLN A 682 -14.84 19.87 -28.12
C GLN A 682 -15.27 19.05 -29.35
N LYS A 683 -16.00 19.67 -30.29
CA LYS A 683 -16.42 19.00 -31.54
C LYS A 683 -15.19 18.64 -32.39
N MET A 684 -14.17 19.49 -32.34
CA MET A 684 -12.92 19.33 -33.07
C MET A 684 -12.00 18.28 -32.45
N GLU A 685 -11.86 18.21 -31.11
CA GLU A 685 -11.14 17.12 -30.42
C GLU A 685 -11.74 15.75 -30.73
N ARG A 686 -13.07 15.64 -30.72
CA ARG A 686 -13.77 14.42 -31.15
C ARG A 686 -13.41 14.04 -32.60
N SER A 687 -13.35 15.04 -33.47
CA SER A 687 -13.03 14.80 -34.87
C SER A 687 -11.57 14.40 -35.11
N LYS A 688 -10.61 14.95 -34.34
CA LYS A 688 -9.20 14.53 -34.37
C LYS A 688 -9.03 13.09 -33.88
N ARG A 689 -9.71 12.73 -32.79
CA ARG A 689 -9.74 11.34 -32.29
C ARG A 689 -10.25 10.38 -33.35
N GLU A 690 -11.29 10.76 -34.08
CA GLU A 690 -11.82 9.92 -35.16
C GLU A 690 -10.84 9.77 -36.33
N LEU A 691 -10.18 10.85 -36.75
CA LEU A 691 -9.16 10.79 -37.80
C LEU A 691 -7.95 9.96 -37.37
N PHE A 692 -7.46 10.15 -36.15
CA PHE A 692 -6.35 9.35 -35.62
C PHE A 692 -6.71 7.88 -35.47
N ARG A 693 -7.94 7.58 -35.02
CA ARG A 693 -8.48 6.22 -35.01
C ARG A 693 -8.49 5.64 -36.42
N LYS A 694 -9.01 6.36 -37.43
CA LYS A 694 -8.99 5.94 -38.84
C LYS A 694 -7.56 5.63 -39.33
N MET A 695 -6.59 6.49 -39.02
CA MET A 695 -5.18 6.30 -39.39
C MET A 695 -4.53 5.08 -38.74
N THR A 696 -5.07 4.59 -37.62
CA THR A 696 -4.49 3.47 -36.84
C THR A 696 -5.32 2.20 -36.88
N THR A 697 -6.50 2.20 -37.52
CA THR A 697 -7.43 1.05 -37.56
C THR A 697 -6.76 -0.24 -38.03
N GLN A 698 -5.83 -0.17 -38.98
CA GLN A 698 -5.18 -1.35 -39.57
C GLN A 698 -4.25 -2.09 -38.61
N ILE A 699 -3.76 -1.40 -37.58
CA ILE A 699 -2.81 -1.98 -36.62
C ILE A 699 -3.46 -2.37 -35.30
N VAL A 700 -4.74 -2.05 -35.06
CA VAL A 700 -5.40 -2.34 -33.77
C VAL A 700 -5.37 -3.85 -33.49
N GLY A 701 -4.76 -4.24 -32.37
CA GLY A 701 -4.72 -5.63 -31.93
C GLY A 701 -6.11 -6.23 -31.79
N GLN A 702 -6.30 -7.47 -32.25
CA GLN A 702 -7.58 -8.17 -32.21
C GLN A 702 -7.50 -9.37 -31.26
N HIS A 703 -8.60 -9.65 -30.57
CA HIS A 703 -8.68 -10.79 -29.68
C HIS A 703 -8.67 -12.10 -30.48
N LEU A 704 -7.92 -13.12 -30.03
CA LEU A 704 -7.85 -14.43 -30.68
C LEU A 704 -9.24 -15.05 -30.90
N ALA A 705 -10.15 -14.90 -29.93
CA ALA A 705 -11.53 -15.39 -30.06
C ALA A 705 -12.33 -14.66 -31.16
N ASP A 706 -11.98 -13.42 -31.52
CA ASP A 706 -12.64 -12.67 -32.59
C ASP A 706 -12.08 -13.05 -33.98
N LEU A 707 -10.81 -13.44 -34.07
CA LEU A 707 -10.20 -13.98 -35.30
C LEU A 707 -10.82 -15.32 -35.74
N PHE A 708 -11.25 -16.14 -34.78
CA PHE A 708 -11.90 -17.44 -35.03
C PHE A 708 -13.41 -17.43 -34.80
N ARG A 709 -14.00 -16.26 -34.55
CA ARG A 709 -15.44 -16.12 -34.39
C ARG A 709 -16.09 -16.33 -35.75
N LYS A 710 -16.75 -17.47 -35.96
CA LYS A 710 -17.80 -17.54 -36.98
C LYS A 710 -18.83 -16.48 -36.61
N PRO A 711 -19.23 -15.57 -37.52
CA PRO A 711 -20.25 -14.58 -37.23
C PRO A 711 -21.55 -15.33 -36.97
N VAL A 712 -21.86 -15.60 -35.71
CA VAL A 712 -23.18 -16.04 -35.31
C VAL A 712 -24.04 -14.80 -35.39
N GLN A 713 -24.71 -14.62 -36.53
CA GLN A 713 -25.93 -13.82 -36.55
C GLN A 713 -26.91 -14.53 -35.62
N LEU A 714 -26.91 -14.14 -34.35
CA LEU A 714 -27.99 -14.49 -33.45
C LEU A 714 -29.24 -13.88 -34.08
N ALA A 715 -30.06 -14.70 -34.75
CA ALA A 715 -31.42 -14.34 -35.08
C ALA A 715 -32.02 -13.86 -33.77
N SER A 716 -32.37 -12.56 -33.72
CA SER A 716 -32.80 -11.82 -32.53
C SER A 716 -33.47 -12.75 -31.52
N LEU A 717 -32.68 -13.20 -30.53
CA LEU A 717 -33.25 -13.95 -29.42
C LEU A 717 -34.31 -13.04 -28.81
N PRO A 718 -35.50 -13.57 -28.45
CA PRO A 718 -36.48 -12.76 -27.75
C PRO A 718 -35.77 -12.17 -26.53
N LYS A 719 -35.80 -10.85 -26.38
CA LYS A 719 -35.31 -10.22 -25.16
C LYS A 719 -35.96 -10.99 -23.99
N MET A 720 -35.17 -11.56 -23.10
CA MET A 720 -35.71 -11.92 -21.78
C MET A 720 -36.39 -10.65 -21.29
N GLY A 721 -37.70 -10.76 -21.03
CA GLY A 721 -38.57 -9.62 -20.80
C GLY A 721 -37.85 -8.67 -19.86
N SER A 722 -37.62 -7.44 -20.34
CA SER A 722 -37.09 -6.40 -19.47
C SER A 722 -37.96 -6.39 -18.23
N LEU A 723 -37.37 -6.64 -17.05
CA LEU A 723 -37.97 -6.13 -15.83
C LEU A 723 -38.19 -4.65 -16.12
N LYS A 724 -39.46 -4.25 -16.21
CA LYS A 724 -39.83 -2.88 -16.58
C LYS A 724 -38.97 -1.94 -15.73
N PRO A 725 -38.34 -0.92 -16.32
CA PRO A 725 -37.69 0.11 -15.52
C PRO A 725 -38.73 0.59 -14.49
N ARG A 726 -38.37 0.57 -13.21
CA ARG A 726 -39.23 1.15 -12.17
C ARG A 726 -39.62 2.54 -12.65
N PRO A 727 -40.91 2.90 -12.71
CA PRO A 727 -41.30 4.26 -13.01
C PRO A 727 -40.57 5.17 -12.01
N LYS A 728 -40.02 6.28 -12.53
CA LYS A 728 -39.56 7.36 -11.65
C LYS A 728 -40.72 7.67 -10.70
N PRO A 729 -40.52 7.71 -9.38
CA PRO A 729 -41.57 8.19 -8.51
C PRO A 729 -41.85 9.62 -8.91
N ASP A 730 -43.08 9.88 -9.37
CA ASP A 730 -43.63 11.23 -9.35
C ASP A 730 -43.49 11.76 -7.93
N ALA A 731 -43.27 13.07 -7.77
CA ALA A 731 -43.20 13.72 -6.48
C ALA A 731 -44.50 13.45 -5.72
N ILE A 732 -44.48 12.46 -4.83
CA ILE A 732 -45.56 12.19 -3.89
C ILE A 732 -45.31 13.12 -2.71
N ASP A 733 -46.27 14.01 -2.45
CA ASP A 733 -46.35 14.82 -1.25
C ASP A 733 -46.09 13.95 -0.01
N LEU A 734 -45.09 14.37 0.77
CA LEU A 734 -44.54 13.75 1.98
C LEU A 734 -45.50 13.81 3.18
N ALA A 735 -46.73 13.32 3.02
CA ALA A 735 -47.71 13.32 4.10
C ALA A 735 -48.04 11.93 4.69
N ASP A 736 -47.94 10.81 3.95
CA ASP A 736 -48.61 9.58 4.44
C ASP A 736 -48.01 8.22 4.01
N ALA A 737 -46.70 8.09 3.81
CA ALA A 737 -46.09 6.78 3.49
C ALA A 737 -45.09 6.34 4.57
N GLY A 738 -45.60 5.82 5.69
CA GLY A 738 -44.81 5.23 6.74
C GLY A 738 -44.26 3.84 6.37
N LEU A 739 -42.95 3.66 6.54
CA LEU A 739 -42.22 2.38 6.47
C LEU A 739 -42.70 1.32 7.50
N ALA A 740 -43.72 1.63 8.31
CA ALA A 740 -44.22 0.80 9.40
C ALA A 740 -45.10 -0.37 8.93
N ASP A 741 -45.70 -0.30 7.74
CA ASP A 741 -46.69 -1.29 7.28
C ASP A 741 -46.06 -2.56 6.65
N LEU A 742 -44.73 -2.62 6.54
CA LEU A 742 -44.00 -3.79 6.02
C LEU A 742 -43.65 -4.84 7.08
N PHE A 743 -44.02 -4.64 8.35
CA PHE A 743 -43.65 -5.53 9.47
C PHE A 743 -44.82 -6.07 10.30
N ILE A 744 -46.06 -6.01 9.82
CA ILE A 744 -47.18 -6.72 10.46
C ILE A 744 -47.30 -8.10 9.80
N GLN A 745 -46.88 -9.13 10.54
CA GLN A 745 -47.05 -10.55 10.17
C GLN A 745 -48.54 -10.94 10.18
N GLU A 746 -48.95 -11.76 9.21
CA GLU A 746 -49.90 -12.86 9.46
C GLU A 746 -49.13 -14.12 9.87
#